data_AF-W1QFK6-F1
#
_entry.id   AF-W1QFK6-F1
#
_cell.length_a   1.000
_cell.length_b   1.000
_cell.length_c   1.000
_cell.angle_alpha   90.00
_cell.angle_beta   90.00
_cell.angle_gamma   90.00
#
_symmetry.space_group_name_H-M   'P 1'
#
loop_
_entity.id
_entity.type
_entity.pdbx_description
1 polymer ?
#
loop_
_entity_poly.entity_id
_entity_poly.type
_entity_poly.pdbx_seq_one_letter_code
_entity_poly.pdbx_strand_id
1 'polypeptide(L)'
;MPPTLVTPRYVLLILTLCGLSLLSLIAFSFLEQLDGPDSAKCRSVYMSPAYARVHGFDESHTRFASKYSLYLYREQGRDTLPNNDGQSLRLTGTPVLFIPGNAGSYKQVRSLASQSANSYYTELEKFKELNPHVNSLDFFAADFNEDFTAFHGRTMLDQAEYLNDAIGFILSLYRHNPTPARSVILVGHSMGGIVARVMLSLPNYVEDSVNTIITLAAPHAAAPATFDAELLHVFAATDDFWRHGFVSLDSDDSGFSKIARRRLENVSLVSITGGLLDNMLPADYTSLTGLVPETNGFTIATTGIPGVWTPIDHLAIVWCDQLRKVIASSLLQLVDKTSVSQTYPLQKRMEILRKNLFTGFEADATQDFDSYKAGAGKLDLPYKLKIDTKQFKDTSRQRNLQLPNSKLKRDLLSSPDMHLFYIPKDGLKFKFNFLSSLKPVDISRLGEGLASPSILLCRTLNPDGRSFKEEFDYTTGTTSKAVQLECIDIHRDAHEIPRSYNDSISSSESSLGGEKRPFYSIQLDSRVLSMFDAVVIAESPVPVESPEFVLADLELTQSTDLVLGDYSLWTLLSRGYDITLPAHRPLSISIKIPSAWSSLLAYNFDIRYQQSQMERFSPMISQRIRDETKWHINLHQDKSITALIQGISPYCPFTRDDTSSLELQLFSDSLASDQIMDIYLTVNWFKSLKLLVLKYRLSIFSFPVFITTLVFFLQFRKYIKEDVFPSFGEGLLMLCDPHMLFPLALVLSVLSSFASHRFFQKLLSYIDPVDFGNKTLMHEIAKSDVFVNLYFLGLEEKALWFFGPVVLVISLSLVCAFYNLLQVLLWTIVMVMRKLHFPCLLKPGMSGNYNKRRALGTALILTLVPLYIPYQFPYVVSCLVQCTVVIRAFVTSSGQKHVSVENFRNFNFSLLILMLWILPVNIPVLIVWIHNFSLRWATPFSSHHNFLAIISIVFLVQNNVAGNIIPRPTSAVTIFVTKFVIIYFSLCSLIYGTRHLFWLHYLFNFLCAWLLCLLLEDVWKKQVKNVTMFKKEDTPSKLN
;
A
#
# COMPACT_ATOMS: atom_id res chain seq x y z
N MET A 1 -42.49 -5.62 36.53
CA MET A 1 -41.64 -6.73 36.02
C MET A 1 -40.19 -6.35 36.29
N PRO A 2 -39.45 -7.07 37.14
CA PRO A 2 -38.03 -6.80 37.32
C PRO A 2 -37.28 -7.23 36.05
N PRO A 3 -36.25 -6.50 35.60
CA PRO A 3 -35.45 -6.92 34.45
C PRO A 3 -34.80 -8.26 34.80
N THR A 4 -35.03 -9.27 33.95
CA THR A 4 -34.34 -10.54 34.02
C THR A 4 -32.83 -10.27 33.91
N LEU A 5 -32.12 -10.27 35.04
CA LEU A 5 -30.66 -10.17 35.09
C LEU A 5 -30.08 -11.36 34.33
N VAL A 6 -29.76 -11.14 33.06
CA VAL A 6 -29.00 -12.09 32.25
C VAL A 6 -27.66 -12.30 32.97
N THR A 7 -27.39 -13.54 33.40
CA THR A 7 -26.13 -13.80 34.11
C THR A 7 -24.94 -13.49 33.20
N PRO A 8 -23.83 -12.91 33.72
CA PRO A 8 -22.65 -12.56 32.92
C PRO A 8 -22.07 -13.73 32.10
N ARG A 9 -22.35 -14.98 32.51
CA ARG A 9 -21.99 -16.19 31.77
C ARG A 9 -22.71 -16.30 30.43
N TYR A 10 -24.01 -16.01 30.39
CA TYR A 10 -24.77 -16.01 29.14
C TYR A 10 -24.32 -14.86 28.23
N VAL A 11 -24.04 -13.69 28.81
CA VAL A 11 -23.49 -12.55 28.06
C VAL A 11 -22.17 -12.92 27.39
N LEU A 12 -21.21 -13.47 28.16
CA LEU A 12 -19.91 -13.90 27.61
C LEU A 12 -20.07 -14.95 26.51
N LEU A 13 -20.97 -15.93 26.68
CA LEU A 13 -21.23 -16.96 25.67
C LEU A 13 -21.80 -16.35 24.38
N ILE A 14 -22.81 -15.48 24.48
CA ILE A 14 -23.43 -14.81 23.34
C ILE A 14 -22.40 -13.96 22.60
N LEU A 15 -21.62 -13.13 23.32
CA LEU A 15 -20.58 -12.30 22.71
C LEU A 15 -19.51 -13.16 22.03
N THR A 16 -19.11 -14.27 22.66
CA THR A 16 -18.14 -15.21 22.08
C THR A 16 -18.66 -15.77 20.76
N LEU A 17 -19.90 -16.26 20.72
CA LEU A 17 -20.53 -16.79 19.51
C LEU A 17 -20.68 -15.72 18.42
N CYS A 18 -21.13 -14.50 18.78
CA CYS A 18 -21.24 -13.38 17.85
C CYS A 18 -19.89 -12.99 17.25
N GLY A 19 -18.85 -12.83 18.08
CA GLY A 19 -17.51 -12.46 17.60
C GLY A 19 -16.85 -13.55 16.77
N LEU A 20 -17.02 -14.83 17.11
CA LEU A 20 -16.54 -15.94 16.28
C LEU A 20 -17.31 -16.04 14.96
N SER A 21 -18.63 -15.83 14.97
CA SER A 21 -19.43 -15.77 13.74
C SER A 21 -18.99 -14.62 12.83
N LEU A 22 -18.72 -13.45 13.40
CA LEU A 22 -18.21 -12.31 12.64
C LEU A 22 -16.82 -12.57 12.06
N LEU A 23 -15.91 -13.18 12.84
CA LEU A 23 -14.60 -13.61 12.33
C LEU A 23 -14.75 -14.62 11.18
N SER A 24 -15.67 -15.57 11.29
CA SER A 24 -15.96 -16.52 10.21
C SER A 24 -16.53 -15.83 8.97
N LEU A 25 -17.38 -14.81 9.12
CA LEU A 25 -17.90 -14.01 8.00
C LEU A 25 -16.78 -13.19 7.34
N ILE A 26 -15.88 -12.59 8.14
CA ILE A 26 -14.70 -11.88 7.63
C ILE A 26 -13.80 -12.85 6.84
N ALA A 27 -13.53 -14.02 7.40
CA ALA A 27 -12.73 -15.05 6.72
C ALA A 27 -13.40 -15.53 5.43
N PHE A 28 -14.71 -15.76 5.44
CA PHE A 28 -15.46 -16.17 4.26
C PHE A 28 -15.45 -15.09 3.16
N SER A 29 -15.68 -13.82 3.51
CA SER A 29 -15.58 -12.68 2.59
C SER A 29 -14.16 -12.49 2.02
N PHE A 30 -13.12 -12.75 2.83
CA PHE A 30 -11.73 -12.67 2.41
C PHE A 30 -11.33 -13.78 1.43
N LEU A 31 -11.80 -15.01 1.66
CA LEU A 31 -11.53 -16.17 0.80
C LEU A 31 -12.32 -16.16 -0.51
N GLU A 32 -13.40 -15.38 -0.58
CA GLU A 32 -14.16 -15.19 -1.81
C GLU A 32 -13.29 -14.54 -2.89
N GLN A 33 -13.32 -15.10 -4.10
CA GLN A 33 -12.57 -14.58 -5.23
C GLN A 33 -13.05 -13.17 -5.61
N LEU A 34 -12.13 -12.38 -6.15
CA LEU A 34 -12.43 -11.07 -6.69
C LEU A 34 -12.88 -11.22 -8.15
N ASP A 35 -13.93 -10.49 -8.51
CA ASP A 35 -14.57 -10.54 -9.82
C ASP A 35 -14.41 -9.21 -10.57
N GLY A 36 -14.74 -9.21 -11.86
CA GLY A 36 -14.70 -8.02 -12.70
C GLY A 36 -13.29 -7.42 -12.78
N PRO A 37 -13.13 -6.08 -12.62
CA PRO A 37 -11.83 -5.43 -12.74
C PRO A 37 -10.87 -5.81 -11.60
N ASP A 38 -11.37 -6.39 -10.51
CA ASP A 38 -10.55 -6.82 -9.38
C ASP A 38 -10.00 -8.25 -9.52
N SER A 39 -10.34 -8.94 -10.62
CA SER A 39 -9.87 -10.30 -10.90
C SER A 39 -8.44 -10.34 -11.44
N ALA A 40 -7.69 -11.39 -11.06
CA ALA A 40 -6.31 -11.58 -11.50
C ALA A 40 -6.24 -11.99 -12.98
N LYS A 41 -5.72 -11.11 -13.84
CA LYS A 41 -5.59 -11.35 -15.30
C LYS A 41 -4.17 -11.15 -15.82
N CYS A 42 -3.20 -11.26 -14.92
CA CYS A 42 -1.80 -11.18 -15.27
C CYS A 42 -1.36 -12.39 -16.13
N ARG A 43 -0.67 -12.15 -17.26
CA ARG A 43 -0.18 -13.21 -18.14
C ARG A 43 1.21 -13.71 -17.73
N SER A 44 1.42 -15.02 -17.83
CA SER A 44 2.70 -15.68 -17.64
C SER A 44 3.70 -15.34 -18.74
N VAL A 45 4.99 -15.45 -18.43
CA VAL A 45 6.09 -15.02 -19.30
C VAL A 45 7.15 -16.10 -19.44
N TYR A 46 7.80 -16.15 -20.61
CA TYR A 46 8.96 -16.98 -20.88
C TYR A 46 10.18 -16.10 -21.14
N MET A 47 11.36 -16.59 -20.76
CA MET A 47 12.62 -15.87 -20.84
C MET A 47 13.80 -16.85 -20.81
N SER A 48 14.96 -16.41 -21.28
CA SER A 48 16.19 -17.20 -21.33
C SER A 48 17.28 -16.54 -20.49
N PRO A 49 17.22 -16.64 -19.15
CA PRO A 49 18.06 -15.86 -18.26
C PRO A 49 19.47 -16.47 -18.16
N ALA A 50 20.50 -15.61 -18.18
CA ALA A 50 21.85 -15.94 -17.77
C ALA A 50 22.30 -14.95 -16.68
N TYR A 51 22.94 -15.47 -15.63
CA TYR A 51 23.43 -14.66 -14.51
C TYR A 51 24.94 -14.81 -14.39
N ALA A 52 25.65 -13.69 -14.44
CA ALA A 52 27.08 -13.64 -14.18
C ALA A 52 27.31 -13.06 -12.78
N ARG A 53 27.95 -13.82 -11.89
CA ARG A 53 28.33 -13.30 -10.57
C ARG A 53 29.50 -12.33 -10.72
N VAL A 54 29.39 -11.16 -10.11
CA VAL A 54 30.38 -10.09 -10.19
C VAL A 54 31.47 -10.33 -9.14
N HIS A 55 32.44 -11.20 -9.47
CA HIS A 55 33.52 -11.58 -8.54
C HIS A 55 34.49 -10.44 -8.18
N GLY A 56 34.58 -9.40 -8.99
CA GLY A 56 35.44 -8.24 -8.73
C GLY A 56 34.93 -7.33 -7.61
N PHE A 57 33.67 -7.47 -7.19
CA PHE A 57 33.10 -6.73 -6.06
C PHE A 57 33.25 -7.58 -4.79
N ASP A 58 34.46 -7.54 -4.23
CA ASP A 58 34.91 -8.35 -3.10
C ASP A 58 35.10 -7.51 -1.81
N GLU A 59 35.72 -8.10 -0.79
CA GLU A 59 35.95 -7.47 0.51
C GLU A 59 36.82 -6.21 0.44
N SER A 60 37.54 -5.97 -0.67
CA SER A 60 38.29 -4.72 -0.86
C SER A 60 37.39 -3.52 -1.14
N HIS A 61 36.15 -3.75 -1.60
CA HIS A 61 35.18 -2.72 -1.93
C HIS A 61 34.14 -2.54 -0.84
N THR A 62 33.72 -3.61 -0.17
CA THR A 62 32.71 -3.55 0.87
C THR A 62 32.90 -4.65 1.90
N ARG A 63 32.67 -4.31 3.18
CA ARG A 63 32.72 -5.28 4.29
C ARG A 63 31.64 -6.35 4.18
N PHE A 64 30.58 -6.13 3.41
CA PHE A 64 29.47 -7.07 3.26
C PHE A 64 29.67 -8.07 2.12
N ALA A 65 30.81 -8.07 1.42
CA ALA A 65 31.04 -8.95 0.27
C ALA A 65 31.00 -10.45 0.61
N SER A 66 31.26 -10.81 1.87
CA SER A 66 31.09 -12.18 2.35
C SER A 66 29.63 -12.54 2.67
N LYS A 67 28.77 -11.54 2.88
CA LYS A 67 27.35 -11.69 3.24
C LYS A 67 26.43 -11.53 2.03
N TYR A 68 26.71 -10.62 1.13
CA TYR A 68 25.86 -10.29 -0.03
C TYR A 68 26.62 -10.51 -1.33
N SER A 69 25.89 -10.54 -2.44
CA SER A 69 26.49 -10.74 -3.76
C SER A 69 25.79 -9.89 -4.82
N LEU A 70 26.51 -9.62 -5.90
CA LEU A 70 26.02 -8.83 -7.03
C LEU A 70 26.06 -9.69 -8.28
N TYR A 71 24.96 -9.68 -9.04
CA TYR A 71 24.82 -10.42 -10.28
C TYR A 71 24.55 -9.46 -11.44
N LEU A 72 25.13 -9.73 -12.59
CA LEU A 72 24.76 -9.13 -13.87
C LEU A 72 23.85 -10.09 -14.62
N TYR A 73 22.66 -9.62 -14.98
CA TYR A 73 21.74 -10.34 -15.86
C TYR A 73 22.13 -10.16 -17.32
N ARG A 74 22.07 -11.24 -18.11
CA ARG A 74 22.19 -11.23 -19.58
C ARG A 74 21.09 -12.10 -20.17
N GLU A 75 20.41 -11.60 -21.20
CA GLU A 75 19.46 -12.41 -21.96
C GLU A 75 20.19 -13.27 -23.00
N GLN A 76 20.05 -14.59 -22.90
CA GLN A 76 20.72 -15.51 -23.83
C GLN A 76 20.25 -15.28 -25.26
N GLY A 77 21.19 -15.31 -26.22
CA GLY A 77 20.91 -15.07 -27.64
C GLY A 77 20.68 -13.60 -28.00
N ARG A 78 20.74 -12.68 -27.03
CA ARG A 78 20.63 -11.23 -27.25
C ARG A 78 21.88 -10.52 -26.78
N ASP A 79 22.17 -10.67 -25.50
CA ASP A 79 23.27 -10.00 -24.84
C ASP A 79 24.58 -10.78 -24.97
N THR A 80 25.69 -10.06 -25.03
CA THR A 80 27.02 -10.68 -25.00
C THR A 80 27.27 -11.33 -23.64
N LEU A 81 27.58 -12.63 -23.65
CA LEU A 81 27.90 -13.38 -22.44
C LEU A 81 29.39 -13.21 -22.09
N PRO A 82 29.77 -13.27 -20.80
CA PRO A 82 31.17 -13.33 -20.41
C PRO A 82 31.80 -14.63 -20.93
N ASN A 83 32.87 -14.54 -21.73
CA ASN A 83 33.62 -15.71 -22.18
C ASN A 83 34.59 -16.20 -21.09
N ASN A 84 34.84 -17.51 -21.05
CA ASN A 84 35.80 -18.13 -20.12
C ASN A 84 37.28 -17.78 -20.43
N ASP A 85 37.54 -17.10 -21.55
CA ASP A 85 38.89 -16.83 -22.10
C ASP A 85 39.58 -15.60 -21.48
N GLY A 86 39.04 -15.05 -20.39
CA GLY A 86 39.68 -13.93 -19.66
C GLY A 86 39.59 -12.55 -20.34
N GLN A 87 38.86 -12.41 -21.45
CA GLN A 87 38.54 -11.08 -21.99
C GLN A 87 37.49 -10.39 -21.10
N SER A 88 37.79 -9.18 -20.64
CA SER A 88 36.86 -8.35 -19.86
C SER A 88 35.62 -8.01 -20.69
N LEU A 89 34.43 -8.43 -20.23
CA LEU A 89 33.15 -8.03 -20.82
C LEU A 89 33.05 -6.50 -20.81
N ARG A 90 33.04 -5.87 -21.99
CA ARG A 90 32.81 -4.43 -22.11
C ARG A 90 31.32 -4.15 -22.07
N LEU A 91 30.87 -3.47 -21.01
CA LEU A 91 29.49 -3.04 -20.84
C LEU A 91 29.26 -1.74 -21.60
N THR A 92 28.20 -1.68 -22.41
CA THR A 92 27.87 -0.51 -23.23
C THR A 92 26.47 0.03 -22.98
N GLY A 93 25.64 -0.70 -22.22
CA GLY A 93 24.29 -0.29 -21.88
C GLY A 93 24.26 0.74 -20.75
N THR A 94 23.07 1.25 -20.46
CA THR A 94 22.83 2.09 -19.30
C THR A 94 22.63 1.21 -18.06
N PRO A 95 23.36 1.44 -16.95
CA PRO A 95 23.29 0.58 -15.77
C PRO A 95 21.95 0.74 -15.03
N VAL A 96 21.33 -0.40 -14.71
CA VAL A 96 20.13 -0.51 -13.89
C VAL A 96 20.44 -1.43 -12.71
N LEU A 97 20.08 -1.05 -11.49
CA LEU A 97 20.23 -1.89 -10.31
C LEU A 97 18.85 -2.28 -9.76
N PHE A 98 18.58 -3.58 -9.80
CA PHE A 98 17.41 -4.18 -9.21
C PHE A 98 17.66 -4.57 -7.75
N ILE A 99 16.74 -4.14 -6.87
CA ILE A 99 16.80 -4.35 -5.44
C ILE A 99 15.59 -5.21 -5.03
N PRO A 100 15.80 -6.49 -4.63
CA PRO A 100 14.73 -7.37 -4.24
C PRO A 100 14.11 -6.97 -2.89
N GLY A 101 12.92 -7.50 -2.62
CA GLY A 101 12.19 -7.29 -1.38
C GLY A 101 12.64 -8.17 -0.21
N ASN A 102 11.82 -8.19 0.85
CA ASN A 102 12.01 -9.04 2.03
C ASN A 102 12.05 -10.53 1.65
N ALA A 103 13.11 -11.24 2.05
CA ALA A 103 13.37 -12.62 1.65
C ALA A 103 13.33 -12.84 0.12
N GLY A 104 13.63 -11.78 -0.65
CA GLY A 104 13.64 -11.79 -2.10
C GLY A 104 14.96 -12.26 -2.69
N SER A 105 14.91 -12.68 -3.95
CA SER A 105 16.08 -13.17 -4.70
C SER A 105 16.40 -12.23 -5.86
N TYR A 106 17.70 -12.07 -6.16
CA TYR A 106 18.19 -11.40 -7.36
C TYR A 106 17.53 -11.89 -8.66
N LYS A 107 17.04 -13.13 -8.67
CA LYS A 107 16.34 -13.74 -9.82
C LYS A 107 15.01 -13.08 -10.16
N GLN A 108 14.43 -12.24 -9.30
CA GLN A 108 13.19 -11.53 -9.58
C GLN A 108 13.32 -10.53 -10.75
N VAL A 109 14.54 -10.03 -11.02
CA VAL A 109 14.81 -9.07 -12.11
C VAL A 109 14.51 -9.62 -13.52
N ARG A 110 14.55 -10.94 -13.67
CA ARG A 110 14.61 -11.63 -14.97
C ARG A 110 13.55 -11.23 -15.97
N SER A 111 12.32 -11.05 -15.50
CA SER A 111 11.18 -10.79 -16.37
C SER A 111 11.28 -9.40 -17.00
N LEU A 112 11.70 -8.42 -16.21
CA LEU A 112 11.89 -7.03 -16.65
C LEU A 112 13.15 -6.89 -17.52
N ALA A 113 14.27 -7.51 -17.10
CA ALA A 113 15.53 -7.46 -17.84
C ALA A 113 15.39 -8.16 -19.20
N SER A 114 14.79 -9.35 -19.25
CA SER A 114 14.49 -10.07 -20.50
C SER A 114 13.60 -9.25 -21.43
N GLN A 115 12.55 -8.60 -20.90
CA GLN A 115 11.69 -7.75 -21.72
C GLN A 115 12.45 -6.57 -22.31
N SER A 116 13.28 -5.92 -21.49
CA SER A 116 14.07 -4.75 -21.91
C SER A 116 15.07 -5.11 -23.01
N ALA A 117 15.80 -6.21 -22.87
CA ALA A 117 16.73 -6.69 -23.89
C ALA A 117 15.97 -7.06 -25.18
N ASN A 118 14.91 -7.85 -25.09
CA ASN A 118 14.14 -8.26 -26.26
C ASN A 118 13.50 -7.07 -27.00
N SER A 119 12.94 -6.09 -26.27
CA SER A 119 12.39 -4.87 -26.86
C SER A 119 13.46 -4.03 -27.55
N TYR A 120 14.63 -3.85 -26.93
CA TYR A 120 15.72 -3.08 -27.53
C TYR A 120 16.22 -3.71 -28.85
N TYR A 121 16.52 -5.01 -28.86
CA TYR A 121 17.09 -5.66 -30.05
C TYR A 121 16.06 -5.99 -31.14
N THR A 122 14.79 -6.19 -30.79
CA THR A 122 13.74 -6.57 -31.77
C THR A 122 12.99 -5.36 -32.32
N GLU A 123 12.78 -4.31 -31.50
CA GLU A 123 11.99 -3.12 -31.86
C GLU A 123 12.86 -1.86 -31.93
N LEU A 124 14.16 -2.00 -32.26
CA LEU A 124 15.13 -0.90 -32.20
C LEU A 124 14.70 0.34 -32.99
N GLU A 125 14.20 0.17 -34.21
CA GLU A 125 13.80 1.28 -35.07
C GLU A 125 12.63 2.07 -34.48
N LYS A 126 11.62 1.37 -33.93
CA LYS A 126 10.51 1.99 -33.20
C LYS A 126 11.01 2.79 -31.99
N PHE A 127 11.97 2.26 -31.23
CA PHE A 127 12.53 2.99 -30.10
C PHE A 127 13.45 4.13 -30.50
N LYS A 128 14.12 4.08 -31.66
CA LYS A 128 14.87 5.21 -32.21
C LYS A 128 13.96 6.36 -32.64
N GLU A 129 12.76 6.06 -33.15
CA GLU A 129 11.75 7.07 -33.47
C GLU A 129 11.23 7.76 -32.20
N LEU A 130 11.02 7.01 -31.12
CA LEU A 130 10.57 7.55 -29.82
C LEU A 130 11.70 8.28 -29.07
N ASN A 131 12.92 7.73 -29.14
CA ASN A 131 14.10 8.20 -28.44
C ASN A 131 15.35 8.01 -29.33
N PRO A 132 15.83 9.07 -30.01
CA PRO A 132 17.01 9.00 -30.87
C PRO A 132 18.30 8.58 -30.15
N HIS A 133 18.36 8.79 -28.83
CA HIS A 133 19.52 8.48 -27.99
C HIS A 133 19.34 7.19 -27.16
N VAL A 134 18.40 6.33 -27.55
CA VAL A 134 18.15 5.04 -26.87
C VAL A 134 19.43 4.20 -26.78
N ASN A 135 19.55 3.49 -25.66
CA ASN A 135 20.61 2.51 -25.42
C ASN A 135 20.02 1.23 -24.83
N SER A 136 20.77 0.12 -24.93
CA SER A 136 20.50 -1.10 -24.17
C SER A 136 20.58 -0.85 -22.66
N LEU A 137 19.98 -1.72 -21.86
CA LEU A 137 19.98 -1.64 -20.40
C LEU A 137 20.79 -2.81 -19.81
N ASP A 138 21.79 -2.50 -18.98
CA ASP A 138 22.59 -3.51 -18.28
C ASP A 138 22.05 -3.68 -16.85
N PHE A 139 21.31 -4.76 -16.62
CA PHE A 139 20.67 -5.03 -15.33
C PHE A 139 21.62 -5.74 -14.36
N PHE A 140 21.99 -5.04 -13.29
CA PHE A 140 22.56 -5.60 -12.09
C PHE A 140 21.44 -5.97 -11.10
N ALA A 141 21.63 -7.03 -10.34
CA ALA A 141 20.70 -7.46 -9.31
C ALA A 141 21.44 -7.83 -8.04
N ALA A 142 20.98 -7.27 -6.93
CA ALA A 142 21.52 -7.55 -5.61
C ALA A 142 20.97 -8.88 -5.08
N ASP A 143 21.85 -9.67 -4.46
CA ASP A 143 21.51 -10.88 -3.73
C ASP A 143 21.79 -10.68 -2.25
N PHE A 144 20.72 -10.64 -1.46
CA PHE A 144 20.79 -10.45 -0.01
C PHE A 144 20.69 -11.76 0.78
N ASN A 145 20.88 -12.92 0.13
CA ASN A 145 20.72 -14.23 0.77
C ASN A 145 19.37 -14.38 1.48
N GLU A 146 18.31 -13.86 0.86
CA GLU A 146 16.93 -13.90 1.38
C GLU A 146 16.78 -13.32 2.80
N ASP A 147 17.55 -12.28 3.12
CA ASP A 147 17.45 -11.55 4.38
C ASP A 147 16.04 -10.96 4.64
N PHE A 148 15.62 -10.99 5.91
CA PHE A 148 14.30 -10.55 6.37
C PHE A 148 14.22 -9.04 6.69
N THR A 149 14.36 -8.18 5.67
CA THR A 149 14.37 -6.70 5.80
C THR A 149 13.08 -6.12 6.41
N ALA A 150 11.93 -6.79 6.24
CA ALA A 150 10.65 -6.28 6.74
C ALA A 150 10.49 -6.36 8.26
N PHE A 151 11.35 -7.12 8.95
CA PHE A 151 11.23 -7.38 10.39
C PHE A 151 12.34 -6.76 11.23
N HIS A 152 13.34 -6.11 10.61
CA HIS A 152 14.54 -5.67 11.32
C HIS A 152 15.20 -4.46 10.64
N GLY A 153 15.29 -3.33 11.35
CA GLY A 153 15.79 -2.06 10.83
C GLY A 153 17.26 -2.07 10.45
N ARG A 154 18.13 -2.69 11.26
CA ARG A 154 19.57 -2.74 10.96
C ARG A 154 19.89 -3.50 9.67
N THR A 155 19.13 -4.56 9.35
CA THR A 155 19.28 -5.29 8.08
C THR A 155 19.06 -4.36 6.88
N MET A 156 18.10 -3.43 6.97
CA MET A 156 17.84 -2.45 5.92
C MET A 156 19.03 -1.49 5.72
N LEU A 157 19.64 -1.03 6.80
CA LEU A 157 20.83 -0.18 6.75
C LEU A 157 22.02 -0.92 6.12
N ASP A 158 22.24 -2.18 6.51
CA ASP A 158 23.34 -3.00 5.96
C ASP A 158 23.14 -3.23 4.44
N GLN A 159 21.90 -3.49 4.00
CA GLN A 159 21.57 -3.60 2.57
C GLN A 159 21.81 -2.29 1.82
N ALA A 160 21.38 -1.15 2.37
CA ALA A 160 21.58 0.15 1.75
C ALA A 160 23.06 0.55 1.67
N GLU A 161 23.85 0.27 2.72
CA GLU A 161 25.30 0.52 2.75
C GLU A 161 26.01 -0.29 1.66
N TYR A 162 25.73 -1.60 1.58
CA TYR A 162 26.27 -2.48 0.55
C TYR A 162 25.93 -2.00 -0.88
N LEU A 163 24.70 -1.54 -1.11
CA LEU A 163 24.27 -1.10 -2.43
C LEU A 163 24.90 0.24 -2.86
N ASN A 164 25.16 1.15 -1.92
CA ASN A 164 25.91 2.37 -2.20
C ASN A 164 27.35 2.05 -2.66
N ASP A 165 28.01 1.11 -1.97
CA ASP A 165 29.33 0.63 -2.37
C ASP A 165 29.26 -0.07 -3.75
N ALA A 166 28.20 -0.85 -3.98
CA ALA A 166 27.96 -1.54 -5.26
C ALA A 166 27.75 -0.55 -6.42
N ILE A 167 27.05 0.56 -6.21
CA ILE A 167 26.91 1.62 -7.22
C ILE A 167 28.28 2.22 -7.56
N GLY A 168 29.11 2.52 -6.56
CA GLY A 168 30.48 3.01 -6.78
C GLY A 168 31.29 2.04 -7.65
N PHE A 169 31.17 0.74 -7.38
CA PHE A 169 31.79 -0.32 -8.19
C PHE A 169 31.20 -0.39 -9.61
N ILE A 170 29.87 -0.42 -9.77
CA ILE A 170 29.19 -0.48 -11.07
C ILE A 170 29.66 0.68 -11.95
N LEU A 171 29.64 1.92 -11.45
CA LEU A 171 30.08 3.09 -12.19
C LEU A 171 31.56 3.00 -12.62
N SER A 172 32.40 2.31 -11.83
CA SER A 172 33.80 2.08 -12.18
C SER A 172 33.97 1.24 -13.46
N LEU A 173 33.03 0.31 -13.73
CA LEU A 173 33.03 -0.53 -14.93
C LEU A 173 32.81 0.27 -16.22
N TYR A 174 32.18 1.44 -16.13
CA TYR A 174 31.82 2.28 -17.28
C TYR A 174 32.82 3.43 -17.53
N ARG A 175 33.89 3.58 -16.72
CA ARG A 175 34.84 4.70 -16.82
C ARG A 175 35.54 4.82 -18.18
N HIS A 176 35.73 3.71 -18.88
CA HIS A 176 36.42 3.65 -20.17
C HIS A 176 35.46 3.74 -21.37
N ASN A 177 34.17 4.00 -21.14
CA ASN A 177 33.23 4.27 -22.21
C ASN A 177 33.36 5.71 -22.71
N PRO A 178 33.01 5.98 -23.99
CA PRO A 178 33.07 7.33 -24.54
C PRO A 178 32.27 8.35 -23.73
N THR A 179 31.11 7.93 -23.23
CA THR A 179 30.27 8.66 -22.28
C THR A 179 30.24 7.90 -20.95
N PRO A 180 31.12 8.23 -19.98
CA PRO A 180 31.16 7.54 -18.70
C PRO A 180 29.85 7.71 -17.95
N ALA A 181 29.25 6.59 -17.53
CA ALA A 181 28.07 6.62 -16.68
C ALA A 181 28.41 7.22 -15.31
N ARG A 182 27.65 8.22 -14.88
CA ARG A 182 27.72 8.82 -13.54
C ARG A 182 26.56 8.38 -12.65
N SER A 183 25.50 7.80 -13.22
CA SER A 183 24.32 7.39 -12.46
C SER A 183 23.74 6.05 -12.90
N VAL A 184 23.04 5.41 -11.97
CA VAL A 184 22.37 4.11 -12.10
C VAL A 184 20.87 4.30 -11.87
N ILE A 185 20.03 3.65 -12.68
CA ILE A 185 18.58 3.61 -12.47
C ILE A 185 18.27 2.55 -11.41
N LEU A 186 17.45 2.86 -10.41
CA LEU A 186 17.04 1.89 -9.39
C LEU A 186 15.65 1.34 -9.67
N VAL A 187 15.50 0.02 -9.58
CA VAL A 187 14.20 -0.66 -9.56
C VAL A 187 14.08 -1.46 -8.28
N GLY A 188 13.21 -1.04 -7.36
CA GLY A 188 13.03 -1.68 -6.06
C GLY A 188 11.70 -2.41 -5.96
N HIS A 189 11.71 -3.67 -5.50
CA HIS A 189 10.47 -4.40 -5.19
C HIS A 189 10.23 -4.46 -3.68
N SER A 190 9.00 -4.18 -3.24
CA SER A 190 8.59 -4.27 -1.83
C SER A 190 9.56 -3.48 -0.92
N MET A 191 10.12 -4.10 0.12
CA MET A 191 11.13 -3.47 0.98
C MET A 191 12.37 -2.97 0.24
N GLY A 192 12.71 -3.51 -0.93
CA GLY A 192 13.81 -3.04 -1.77
C GLY A 192 13.63 -1.60 -2.27
N GLY A 193 12.37 -1.15 -2.45
CA GLY A 193 12.07 0.25 -2.73
C GLY A 193 12.30 1.18 -1.54
N ILE A 194 12.20 0.67 -0.31
CA ILE A 194 12.54 1.42 0.91
C ILE A 194 14.06 1.47 1.08
N VAL A 195 14.76 0.36 0.86
CA VAL A 195 16.23 0.32 0.82
C VAL A 195 16.78 1.33 -0.18
N ALA A 196 16.20 1.43 -1.38
CA ALA A 196 16.55 2.43 -2.38
C ALA A 196 16.43 3.87 -1.85
N ARG A 197 15.44 4.17 -1.01
CA ARG A 197 15.28 5.49 -0.38
C ARG A 197 16.31 5.74 0.72
N VAL A 198 16.60 4.72 1.53
CA VAL A 198 17.60 4.78 2.62
C VAL A 198 18.99 5.05 2.06
N MET A 199 19.35 4.45 0.92
CA MET A 199 20.65 4.64 0.27
C MET A 199 21.05 6.12 0.15
N LEU A 200 20.11 7.00 -0.23
CA LEU A 200 20.39 8.43 -0.44
C LEU A 200 20.63 9.20 0.86
N SER A 201 20.14 8.71 2.01
CA SER A 201 20.36 9.34 3.32
C SER A 201 21.68 8.95 3.98
N LEU A 202 22.35 7.88 3.49
CA LEU A 202 23.57 7.36 4.09
C LEU A 202 24.83 8.16 3.70
N PRO A 203 25.86 8.20 4.57
CA PRO A 203 27.08 8.95 4.30
C PRO A 203 27.93 8.39 3.15
N ASN A 204 27.88 7.09 2.87
CA ASN A 204 28.61 6.46 1.77
C ASN A 204 27.92 6.62 0.39
N TYR A 205 26.81 7.35 0.32
CA TYR A 205 26.16 7.67 -0.95
C TYR A 205 27.07 8.50 -1.85
N VAL A 206 27.22 8.06 -3.11
CA VAL A 206 27.93 8.81 -4.15
C VAL A 206 26.99 9.86 -4.74
N GLU A 207 27.36 11.14 -4.65
CA GLU A 207 26.52 12.24 -5.16
C GLU A 207 26.21 12.10 -6.66
N ASP A 208 24.98 12.44 -7.06
CA ASP A 208 24.43 12.30 -8.41
C ASP A 208 24.39 10.87 -8.97
N SER A 209 24.71 9.85 -8.16
CA SER A 209 24.80 8.46 -8.64
C SER A 209 23.46 7.78 -8.87
N VAL A 210 22.36 8.38 -8.42
CA VAL A 210 21.00 7.91 -8.64
C VAL A 210 20.17 9.09 -9.08
N ASN A 211 19.46 8.96 -10.20
CA ASN A 211 18.52 9.99 -10.66
C ASN A 211 17.10 9.46 -10.85
N THR A 212 16.90 8.16 -11.05
CA THR A 212 15.60 7.55 -11.34
C THR A 212 15.38 6.35 -10.43
N ILE A 213 14.26 6.33 -9.71
CA ILE A 213 13.82 5.23 -8.85
C ILE A 213 12.39 4.84 -9.27
N ILE A 214 12.21 3.57 -9.63
CA ILE A 214 10.89 2.97 -9.85
C ILE A 214 10.69 1.90 -8.77
N THR A 215 9.60 2.00 -8.02
CA THR A 215 9.28 1.02 -6.98
C THR A 215 8.03 0.23 -7.33
N LEU A 216 8.06 -1.06 -7.02
CA LEU A 216 6.97 -2.00 -7.27
C LEU A 216 6.46 -2.53 -5.92
N ALA A 217 5.21 -2.17 -5.56
CA ALA A 217 4.58 -2.55 -4.30
C ALA A 217 5.41 -2.22 -3.04
N ALA A 218 6.14 -1.09 -3.05
CA ALA A 218 6.99 -0.68 -1.94
C ALA A 218 6.18 0.12 -0.89
N PRO A 219 6.25 -0.24 0.41
CA PRO A 219 5.42 0.36 1.45
C PRO A 219 5.98 1.72 1.95
N HIS A 220 5.94 2.76 1.10
CA HIS A 220 6.49 4.08 1.39
C HIS A 220 5.81 4.84 2.54
N ALA A 221 4.49 4.70 2.70
CA ALA A 221 3.70 5.45 3.67
C ALA A 221 3.74 4.87 5.09
N ALA A 222 3.96 3.56 5.23
CA ALA A 222 3.96 2.88 6.52
C ALA A 222 4.71 1.55 6.47
N ALA A 223 5.49 1.25 7.51
CA ALA A 223 6.14 -0.05 7.65
C ALA A 223 5.11 -1.20 7.68
N PRO A 224 5.38 -2.33 6.98
CA PRO A 224 4.45 -3.45 6.88
C PRO A 224 4.26 -4.22 8.20
N ALA A 225 5.29 -4.19 9.06
CA ALA A 225 5.31 -4.79 10.37
C ALA A 225 6.05 -3.88 11.36
N THR A 226 5.65 -3.91 12.63
CA THR A 226 6.13 -2.99 13.68
C THR A 226 6.67 -3.73 14.90
N PHE A 227 7.28 -4.89 14.67
CA PHE A 227 7.85 -5.76 15.70
C PHE A 227 9.21 -5.27 16.22
N ASP A 228 9.89 -4.42 15.46
CA ASP A 228 11.18 -3.83 15.80
C ASP A 228 11.07 -2.29 15.87
N ALA A 229 11.66 -1.71 16.91
CA ALA A 229 11.71 -0.26 17.11
C ALA A 229 12.64 0.41 16.10
N GLU A 230 13.80 -0.22 15.83
CA GLU A 230 14.84 0.34 14.96
C GLU A 230 14.32 0.48 13.52
N LEU A 231 13.53 -0.47 13.04
CA LEU A 231 12.82 -0.37 11.76
C LEU A 231 12.02 0.93 11.65
N LEU A 232 11.20 1.26 12.65
CA LEU A 232 10.38 2.47 12.62
C LEU A 232 11.22 3.74 12.69
N HIS A 233 12.31 3.74 13.44
CA HIS A 233 13.25 4.86 13.47
C HIS A 233 13.94 5.08 12.11
N VAL A 234 14.32 4.01 11.40
CA VAL A 234 14.91 4.11 10.05
C VAL A 234 13.88 4.68 9.06
N PHE A 235 12.62 4.24 9.12
CA PHE A 235 11.55 4.82 8.32
C PHE A 235 11.38 6.32 8.60
N ALA A 236 11.26 6.71 9.87
CA ALA A 236 11.08 8.11 10.26
C ALA A 236 12.26 8.98 9.81
N ALA A 237 13.50 8.56 10.08
CA ALA A 237 14.69 9.31 9.68
C ALA A 237 14.83 9.43 8.16
N THR A 238 14.44 8.40 7.41
CA THR A 238 14.46 8.42 5.94
C THR A 238 13.36 9.32 5.39
N ASP A 239 12.16 9.26 5.94
CA ASP A 239 11.07 10.17 5.56
C ASP A 239 11.46 11.63 5.81
N ASP A 240 12.05 11.95 6.96
CA ASP A 240 12.49 13.30 7.27
C ASP A 240 13.59 13.77 6.31
N PHE A 241 14.59 12.93 6.03
CA PHE A 241 15.61 13.25 5.01
C PHE A 241 14.98 13.57 3.64
N TRP A 242 14.03 12.74 3.19
CA TRP A 242 13.34 12.95 1.92
C TRP A 242 12.50 14.24 1.91
N ARG A 243 11.79 14.53 3.00
CA ARG A 243 10.99 15.76 3.14
C ARG A 243 11.86 17.02 3.10
N HIS A 244 12.95 17.04 3.86
CA HIS A 244 13.90 18.15 3.89
C HIS A 244 14.55 18.41 2.51
N GLY A 245 14.57 17.41 1.61
CA GLY A 245 15.06 17.58 0.24
C GLY A 245 14.19 18.47 -0.66
N PHE A 246 12.91 18.64 -0.33
CA PHE A 246 11.93 19.33 -1.18
C PHE A 246 11.34 20.60 -0.56
N VAL A 247 11.65 20.86 0.71
CA VAL A 247 11.25 22.06 1.46
C VAL A 247 12.00 23.30 0.95
N SER A 248 11.39 24.49 1.07
CA SER A 248 11.99 25.75 0.62
C SER A 248 13.18 26.17 1.50
N LEU A 249 14.22 26.76 0.90
CA LEU A 249 15.41 27.20 1.66
C LEU A 249 15.12 28.33 2.65
N ASP A 250 14.02 29.06 2.43
CA ASP A 250 13.58 30.15 3.31
C ASP A 250 13.01 29.62 4.64
N SER A 251 12.55 28.37 4.69
CA SER A 251 11.96 27.76 5.90
C SER A 251 12.96 26.94 6.72
N ASP A 252 14.03 26.41 6.12
CA ASP A 252 15.09 25.65 6.82
C ASP A 252 16.45 25.68 6.09
N ASP A 253 17.40 26.47 6.61
CA ASP A 253 18.77 26.60 6.06
C ASP A 253 19.79 25.64 6.72
N SER A 254 19.34 24.61 7.43
CA SER A 254 20.25 23.67 8.09
C SER A 254 21.17 22.94 7.10
N GLY A 255 22.39 22.60 7.56
CA GLY A 255 23.33 21.83 6.74
C GLY A 255 22.77 20.46 6.30
N PHE A 256 21.87 19.90 7.10
CA PHE A 256 21.13 18.67 6.77
C PHE A 256 20.23 18.88 5.54
N SER A 257 19.41 19.92 5.53
CA SER A 257 18.50 20.25 4.42
C SER A 257 19.25 20.57 3.12
N LYS A 258 20.42 21.21 3.21
CA LYS A 258 21.31 21.43 2.04
C LYS A 258 21.80 20.12 1.42
N ILE A 259 22.20 19.15 2.25
CA ILE A 259 22.65 17.83 1.78
C ILE A 259 21.47 17.06 1.16
N ALA A 260 20.33 17.04 1.85
CA ALA A 260 19.12 16.38 1.37
C ALA A 260 18.70 16.92 0.01
N ARG A 261 18.62 18.26 -0.14
CA ARG A 261 18.24 18.91 -1.39
C ARG A 261 19.20 18.57 -2.52
N ARG A 262 20.51 18.71 -2.30
CA ARG A 262 21.53 18.38 -3.30
C ARG A 262 21.39 16.95 -3.83
N ARG A 263 21.05 16.00 -2.96
CA ARG A 263 20.91 14.58 -3.30
C ARG A 263 19.57 14.23 -3.94
N LEU A 264 18.53 15.02 -3.74
CA LEU A 264 17.14 14.67 -4.09
C LEU A 264 16.52 15.55 -5.19
N GLU A 265 17.04 16.75 -5.43
CA GLU A 265 16.42 17.72 -6.35
C GLU A 265 16.22 17.16 -7.78
N ASN A 266 17.16 16.34 -8.24
CA ASN A 266 17.16 15.73 -9.57
C ASN A 266 16.68 14.26 -9.55
N VAL A 267 16.18 13.75 -8.42
CA VAL A 267 15.72 12.37 -8.29
C VAL A 267 14.24 12.27 -8.62
N SER A 268 13.88 11.33 -9.49
CA SER A 268 12.49 10.94 -9.73
C SER A 268 12.14 9.67 -8.96
N LEU A 269 10.99 9.64 -8.28
CA LEU A 269 10.46 8.46 -7.58
C LEU A 269 9.04 8.12 -8.06
N VAL A 270 8.89 7.01 -8.81
CA VAL A 270 7.57 6.52 -9.23
C VAL A 270 7.22 5.26 -8.45
N SER A 271 6.08 5.27 -7.78
CA SER A 271 5.58 4.13 -6.99
C SER A 271 4.41 3.45 -7.72
N ILE A 272 4.59 2.19 -8.10
CA ILE A 272 3.57 1.39 -8.78
C ILE A 272 2.97 0.38 -7.79
N THR A 273 1.65 0.44 -7.61
CA THR A 273 0.91 -0.47 -6.71
C THR A 273 0.14 -1.53 -7.48
N GLY A 274 0.20 -2.78 -7.00
CA GLY A 274 -0.55 -3.90 -7.58
C GLY A 274 -2.05 -3.88 -7.25
N GLY A 275 -2.46 -3.03 -6.31
CA GLY A 275 -3.83 -2.88 -5.88
C GLY A 275 -4.32 -4.01 -4.96
N LEU A 276 -5.63 -4.31 -4.99
CA LEU A 276 -6.29 -5.14 -3.98
C LEU A 276 -5.88 -6.62 -3.96
N LEU A 277 -5.25 -7.14 -5.02
CA LEU A 277 -4.72 -8.50 -5.04
C LEU A 277 -3.43 -8.67 -4.23
N ASP A 278 -2.80 -7.56 -3.83
CA ASP A 278 -1.69 -7.61 -2.90
C ASP A 278 -2.20 -7.97 -1.49
N ASN A 279 -2.10 -9.26 -1.16
CA ASN A 279 -2.45 -9.78 0.16
C ASN A 279 -1.30 -9.71 1.19
N MET A 280 -0.14 -9.18 0.80
CA MET A 280 0.98 -8.98 1.73
C MET A 280 0.91 -7.59 2.38
N LEU A 281 0.50 -6.58 1.63
CA LEU A 281 0.49 -5.18 2.04
C LEU A 281 -0.83 -4.50 1.63
N PRO A 282 -1.42 -3.62 2.44
CA PRO A 282 -2.44 -2.73 1.93
C PRO A 282 -1.86 -1.86 0.80
N ALA A 283 -2.56 -1.75 -0.33
CA ALA A 283 -2.12 -0.95 -1.47
C ALA A 283 -1.84 0.53 -1.09
N ASP A 284 -2.59 1.08 -0.14
CA ASP A 284 -2.43 2.45 0.36
C ASP A 284 -1.05 2.70 0.98
N TYR A 285 -0.34 1.65 1.42
CA TYR A 285 1.02 1.78 1.98
C TYR A 285 2.03 2.22 0.91
N THR A 286 1.71 2.11 -0.37
CA THR A 286 2.59 2.49 -1.48
C THR A 286 2.55 3.99 -1.83
N SER A 287 1.66 4.74 -1.19
CA SER A 287 1.45 6.16 -1.46
C SER A 287 2.70 7.00 -1.14
N LEU A 288 2.97 8.00 -2.00
CA LEU A 288 4.00 9.02 -1.83
C LEU A 288 3.46 10.35 -1.27
N THR A 289 2.17 10.40 -0.90
CA THR A 289 1.51 11.63 -0.42
C THR A 289 2.25 12.22 0.80
N GLY A 290 2.61 13.50 0.70
CA GLY A 290 3.34 14.22 1.76
C GLY A 290 4.81 13.82 1.91
N LEU A 291 5.36 13.05 0.95
CA LEU A 291 6.75 12.63 0.94
C LEU A 291 7.53 13.21 -0.25
N VAL A 292 6.96 13.16 -1.46
CA VAL A 292 7.60 13.65 -2.69
C VAL A 292 6.61 14.55 -3.45
N PRO A 293 7.04 15.71 -3.98
CA PRO A 293 6.17 16.55 -4.80
C PRO A 293 5.93 15.93 -6.18
N GLU A 294 4.82 16.27 -6.83
CA GLU A 294 4.42 15.78 -8.16
C GLU A 294 5.46 16.07 -9.27
N THR A 295 6.31 17.09 -9.07
CA THR A 295 7.44 17.41 -9.96
C THR A 295 8.53 16.34 -9.96
N ASN A 296 8.61 15.54 -8.90
CA ASN A 296 9.65 14.54 -8.68
C ASN A 296 9.07 13.13 -8.57
N GLY A 297 7.78 12.94 -8.30
CA GLY A 297 7.24 11.60 -8.15
C GLY A 297 5.72 11.52 -8.06
N PHE A 298 5.18 10.34 -8.30
CA PHE A 298 3.76 10.04 -8.16
C PHE A 298 3.54 8.56 -7.86
N THR A 299 2.35 8.24 -7.35
CA THR A 299 1.88 6.86 -7.16
C THR A 299 0.88 6.52 -8.27
N ILE A 300 0.84 5.27 -8.73
CA ILE A 300 -0.13 4.81 -9.73
C ILE A 300 -0.48 3.32 -9.52
N ALA A 301 -1.75 2.97 -9.67
CA ALA A 301 -2.20 1.58 -9.62
C ALA A 301 -2.14 0.87 -10.98
N THR A 302 -1.79 -0.41 -10.99
CA THR A 302 -1.71 -1.23 -12.22
C THR A 302 -3.04 -1.39 -12.94
N THR A 303 -4.16 -1.20 -12.23
CA THR A 303 -5.50 -1.15 -12.81
C THR A 303 -5.74 0.06 -13.71
N GLY A 304 -5.02 1.17 -13.47
CA GLY A 304 -5.13 2.39 -14.24
C GLY A 304 -4.15 2.47 -15.41
N ILE A 305 -2.99 1.81 -15.32
CA ILE A 305 -1.93 1.90 -16.34
C ILE A 305 -2.48 1.42 -17.72
N PRO A 306 -2.40 2.27 -18.78
CA PRO A 306 -2.81 1.90 -20.12
C PRO A 306 -2.11 0.62 -20.60
N GLY A 307 -2.88 -0.30 -21.18
CA GLY A 307 -2.35 -1.58 -21.63
C GLY A 307 -2.02 -2.59 -20.52
N VAL A 308 -2.32 -2.30 -19.24
CA VAL A 308 -2.24 -3.25 -18.11
C VAL A 308 -3.63 -3.63 -17.60
N TRP A 309 -4.39 -2.66 -17.09
CA TRP A 309 -5.80 -2.76 -16.67
C TRP A 309 -6.18 -4.00 -15.82
N THR A 310 -5.28 -4.44 -14.95
CA THR A 310 -5.53 -5.55 -14.03
C THR A 310 -4.80 -5.30 -12.71
N PRO A 311 -5.40 -5.64 -11.56
CA PRO A 311 -4.67 -5.70 -10.32
C PRO A 311 -3.67 -6.85 -10.41
N ILE A 312 -2.56 -6.73 -9.68
CA ILE A 312 -1.47 -7.68 -9.70
C ILE A 312 -1.11 -7.99 -8.25
N ASP A 313 -0.97 -9.28 -7.92
CA ASP A 313 -0.55 -9.67 -6.57
C ASP A 313 0.91 -9.26 -6.27
N HIS A 314 1.27 -9.33 -4.98
CA HIS A 314 2.54 -8.84 -4.47
C HIS A 314 3.78 -9.42 -5.18
N LEU A 315 3.72 -10.70 -5.57
CA LEU A 315 4.84 -11.39 -6.21
C LEU A 315 4.73 -11.31 -7.73
N ALA A 316 3.52 -11.28 -8.30
CA ALA A 316 3.32 -11.14 -9.72
C ALA A 316 3.74 -9.78 -10.28
N ILE A 317 3.79 -8.73 -9.46
CA ILE A 317 4.14 -7.39 -9.91
C ILE A 317 5.52 -7.32 -10.58
N VAL A 318 6.45 -8.21 -10.24
CA VAL A 318 7.80 -8.25 -10.87
C VAL A 318 7.86 -9.06 -12.17
N TRP A 319 6.86 -9.91 -12.45
CA TRP A 319 6.87 -10.78 -13.64
C TRP A 319 5.69 -10.63 -14.58
N CYS A 320 4.71 -9.81 -14.22
CA CYS A 320 3.51 -9.67 -15.03
C CYS A 320 3.81 -9.16 -16.44
N ASP A 321 3.33 -9.90 -17.46
CA ASP A 321 3.67 -9.60 -18.85
C ASP A 321 3.26 -8.20 -19.28
N GLN A 322 2.05 -7.78 -18.92
CA GLN A 322 1.54 -6.46 -19.27
C GLN A 322 2.39 -5.34 -18.64
N LEU A 323 2.61 -5.43 -17.32
CA LEU A 323 3.33 -4.39 -16.58
C LEU A 323 4.80 -4.31 -16.99
N ARG A 324 5.49 -5.46 -17.13
CA ARG A 324 6.92 -5.46 -17.51
C ARG A 324 7.16 -4.84 -18.88
N LYS A 325 6.21 -4.98 -19.83
CA LYS A 325 6.26 -4.34 -21.16
C LYS A 325 6.20 -2.82 -21.06
N VAL A 326 5.28 -2.31 -20.24
CA VAL A 326 5.16 -0.86 -19.99
C VAL A 326 6.40 -0.30 -19.30
N ILE A 327 6.91 -0.97 -18.27
CA ILE A 327 8.11 -0.52 -17.54
C ILE A 327 9.35 -0.59 -18.45
N ALA A 328 9.56 -1.68 -19.18
CA ALA A 328 10.69 -1.81 -20.10
C ALA A 328 10.66 -0.74 -21.20
N SER A 329 9.48 -0.48 -21.80
CA SER A 329 9.29 0.60 -22.77
C SER A 329 9.61 1.96 -22.15
N SER A 330 9.14 2.21 -20.92
CA SER A 330 9.42 3.45 -20.21
C SER A 330 10.91 3.63 -19.94
N LEU A 331 11.60 2.61 -19.44
CA LEU A 331 13.05 2.66 -19.19
C LEU A 331 13.85 2.97 -20.45
N LEU A 332 13.52 2.34 -21.59
CA LEU A 332 14.19 2.61 -22.87
C LEU A 332 13.95 4.04 -23.39
N GLN A 333 12.80 4.64 -23.09
CA GLN A 333 12.51 6.04 -23.44
C GLN A 333 13.23 7.04 -22.52
N LEU A 334 13.48 6.67 -21.26
CA LEU A 334 14.15 7.56 -20.28
C LEU A 334 15.65 7.74 -20.53
N VAL A 335 16.28 6.77 -21.18
CA VAL A 335 17.73 6.69 -21.37
C VAL A 335 18.24 7.72 -22.38
N ASP A 336 19.41 8.28 -22.11
CA ASP A 336 20.16 9.12 -23.04
C ASP A 336 21.64 8.72 -23.07
N LYS A 337 22.04 8.01 -24.13
CA LYS A 337 23.44 7.55 -24.30
C LYS A 337 24.46 8.68 -24.43
N THR A 338 24.00 9.89 -24.77
CA THR A 338 24.87 11.06 -24.97
C THR A 338 25.19 11.77 -23.65
N SER A 339 24.38 11.55 -22.63
CA SER A 339 24.55 12.16 -21.31
C SER A 339 25.35 11.26 -20.36
N VAL A 340 26.21 11.88 -19.54
CA VAL A 340 26.87 11.19 -18.41
C VAL A 340 25.86 10.72 -17.35
N SER A 341 24.70 11.38 -17.22
CA SER A 341 23.59 10.93 -16.36
C SER A 341 22.86 9.71 -16.92
N GLN A 342 23.19 9.25 -18.13
CA GLN A 342 22.59 8.11 -18.81
C GLN A 342 21.07 8.19 -19.04
N THR A 343 20.43 9.27 -18.58
CA THR A 343 18.99 9.50 -18.64
C THR A 343 18.74 10.98 -18.90
N TYR A 344 17.55 11.30 -19.42
CA TYR A 344 17.14 12.68 -19.68
C TYR A 344 17.02 13.52 -18.39
N PRO A 345 16.98 14.87 -18.49
CA PRO A 345 16.68 15.74 -17.35
C PRO A 345 15.36 15.39 -16.66
N LEU A 346 15.23 15.70 -15.37
CA LEU A 346 14.09 15.33 -14.52
C LEU A 346 12.73 15.62 -15.16
N GLN A 347 12.53 16.84 -15.68
CA GLN A 347 11.25 17.25 -16.28
C GLN A 347 10.83 16.32 -17.43
N LYS A 348 11.75 16.02 -18.36
CA LYS A 348 11.49 15.12 -19.49
C LYS A 348 11.28 13.67 -19.04
N ARG A 349 11.98 13.22 -17.99
CA ARG A 349 11.76 11.90 -17.41
C ARG A 349 10.36 11.77 -16.82
N MET A 350 9.92 12.77 -16.06
CA MET A 350 8.59 12.79 -15.46
C MET A 350 7.48 12.87 -16.51
N GLU A 351 7.70 13.65 -17.59
CA GLU A 351 6.79 13.69 -18.75
C GLU A 351 6.65 12.31 -19.41
N ILE A 352 7.75 11.61 -19.69
CA ILE A 352 7.75 10.26 -20.27
C ILE A 352 7.02 9.27 -19.35
N LEU A 353 7.28 9.34 -18.05
CA LEU A 353 6.67 8.46 -17.05
C LEU A 353 5.16 8.70 -16.95
N ARG A 354 4.70 9.96 -16.88
CA ARG A 354 3.27 10.27 -16.88
C ARG A 354 2.60 9.83 -18.18
N LYS A 355 3.20 10.13 -19.34
CA LYS A 355 2.65 9.71 -20.64
C LYS A 355 2.44 8.19 -20.77
N ASN A 356 3.34 7.39 -20.21
CA ASN A 356 3.28 5.93 -20.31
C ASN A 356 2.44 5.27 -19.19
N LEU A 357 2.26 5.93 -18.03
CA LEU A 357 1.64 5.31 -16.85
C LEU A 357 0.26 5.89 -16.50
N PHE A 358 -0.02 7.14 -16.86
CA PHE A 358 -1.31 7.78 -16.60
C PHE A 358 -2.36 7.39 -17.65
N THR A 359 -3.63 7.43 -17.25
CA THR A 359 -4.77 7.18 -18.14
C THR A 359 -4.99 8.32 -19.14
N GLY A 360 -4.47 9.51 -18.85
CA GLY A 360 -4.72 10.74 -19.60
C GLY A 360 -5.88 11.56 -19.06
N PHE A 361 -6.62 11.05 -18.07
CA PHE A 361 -7.72 11.78 -17.45
C PHE A 361 -7.29 12.54 -16.18
N GLU A 362 -6.09 12.27 -15.66
CA GLU A 362 -5.51 12.91 -14.50
C GLU A 362 -5.24 14.41 -14.76
N ALA A 363 -5.47 15.26 -13.76
CA ALA A 363 -5.31 16.71 -13.91
C ALA A 363 -3.87 17.11 -14.29
N ASP A 364 -2.89 16.34 -13.81
CA ASP A 364 -1.46 16.57 -14.05
C ASP A 364 -0.97 16.02 -15.39
N ALA A 365 -1.75 15.15 -16.04
CA ALA A 365 -1.45 14.67 -17.38
C ALA A 365 -1.63 15.78 -18.43
N THR A 366 -2.61 16.67 -18.21
CA THR A 366 -3.00 17.72 -19.17
C THR A 366 -1.85 18.65 -19.54
N GLN A 367 -0.91 18.91 -18.62
CA GLN A 367 0.24 19.80 -18.88
C GLN A 367 1.23 19.23 -19.91
N ASP A 368 1.24 17.91 -20.09
CA ASP A 368 2.16 17.21 -20.98
C ASP A 368 1.58 17.04 -22.40
N PHE A 369 0.31 17.39 -22.61
CA PHE A 369 -0.37 17.30 -23.90
C PHE A 369 0.23 18.27 -24.92
N ASP A 370 0.34 17.81 -26.17
CA ASP A 370 0.82 18.64 -27.29
C ASP A 370 -0.15 19.82 -27.51
N SER A 371 -1.45 19.58 -27.34
CA SER A 371 -2.49 20.60 -27.32
C SER A 371 -2.27 21.71 -26.28
N TYR A 372 -1.94 21.34 -25.03
CA TYR A 372 -1.67 22.31 -23.97
C TYR A 372 -0.37 23.09 -24.22
N LYS A 373 0.70 22.40 -24.63
CA LYS A 373 1.99 23.02 -24.95
C LYS A 373 1.87 24.02 -26.11
N ALA A 374 1.13 23.68 -27.16
CA ALA A 374 0.87 24.58 -28.28
C ALA A 374 0.00 25.77 -27.84
N GLY A 375 -1.05 25.51 -27.05
CA GLY A 375 -1.89 26.56 -26.47
C GLY A 375 -1.08 27.59 -25.67
N ALA A 376 -0.16 27.11 -24.84
CA ALA A 376 0.73 27.91 -23.99
C ALA A 376 1.94 28.53 -24.73
N GLY A 377 2.05 28.36 -26.05
CA GLY A 377 3.14 28.93 -26.87
C GLY A 377 4.50 28.24 -26.70
N LYS A 378 4.55 27.02 -26.17
CA LYS A 378 5.77 26.21 -26.07
C LYS A 378 6.03 25.37 -27.32
N LEU A 379 5.01 25.20 -28.17
CA LEU A 379 5.06 24.46 -29.43
C LEU A 379 4.35 25.29 -30.51
N ASP A 380 4.93 25.33 -31.71
CA ASP A 380 4.34 26.05 -32.85
C ASP A 380 3.12 25.32 -33.42
N LEU A 381 2.28 26.02 -34.19
CA LEU A 381 1.17 25.44 -34.96
C LEU A 381 1.68 25.12 -36.38
N PRO A 382 2.13 23.89 -36.66
CA PRO A 382 2.90 23.59 -37.86
C PRO A 382 2.08 23.56 -39.15
N TYR A 383 0.76 23.37 -39.04
CA TYR A 383 -0.10 23.10 -40.19
C TYR A 383 -0.99 24.30 -40.52
N LYS A 384 -1.04 24.65 -41.81
CA LYS A 384 -1.99 25.63 -42.34
C LYS A 384 -3.07 24.91 -43.13
N LEU A 385 -4.32 25.09 -42.71
CA LEU A 385 -5.50 24.53 -43.38
C LEU A 385 -6.24 25.64 -44.11
N LYS A 386 -6.51 25.44 -45.40
CA LYS A 386 -7.40 26.30 -46.18
C LYS A 386 -8.57 25.46 -46.68
N ILE A 387 -9.73 25.67 -46.08
CA ILE A 387 -10.92 24.80 -46.24
C ILE A 387 -12.02 25.56 -46.96
N ASP A 388 -12.64 24.95 -47.97
CA ASP A 388 -13.83 25.50 -48.61
C ASP A 388 -15.03 25.42 -47.67
N THR A 389 -15.75 26.53 -47.49
CA THR A 389 -16.97 26.55 -46.66
C THR A 389 -18.04 25.55 -47.10
N LYS A 390 -18.03 25.09 -48.36
CA LYS A 390 -18.93 24.03 -48.87
C LYS A 390 -18.57 22.62 -48.40
N GLN A 391 -17.33 22.38 -47.95
CA GLN A 391 -16.88 21.09 -47.42
C GLN A 391 -17.33 20.85 -45.98
N PHE A 392 -17.80 21.90 -45.28
CA PHE A 392 -18.45 21.75 -43.99
C PHE A 392 -19.84 21.14 -44.21
N LYS A 393 -19.94 19.81 -44.11
CA LYS A 393 -21.23 19.12 -44.01
C LYS A 393 -21.81 19.39 -42.60
N ASP A 394 -22.98 20.02 -42.57
CA ASP A 394 -23.89 20.20 -41.41
C ASP A 394 -23.51 21.12 -40.21
N THR A 395 -22.40 21.85 -40.22
CA THR A 395 -21.80 22.30 -38.94
C THR A 395 -21.63 23.82 -38.77
N SER A 396 -22.66 24.46 -38.20
CA SER A 396 -22.48 25.58 -37.25
C SER A 396 -23.26 25.40 -35.94
N ARG A 397 -24.16 24.41 -35.86
CA ARG A 397 -25.01 24.14 -34.68
C ARG A 397 -24.94 22.71 -34.14
N GLN A 398 -24.55 21.72 -34.95
CA GLN A 398 -24.36 20.35 -34.45
C GLN A 398 -23.07 20.29 -33.63
N ARG A 399 -23.21 19.81 -32.39
CA ARG A 399 -22.12 19.66 -31.41
C ARG A 399 -21.77 18.18 -31.20
N ASN A 400 -22.14 17.31 -32.12
CA ASN A 400 -21.84 15.88 -32.08
C ASN A 400 -21.44 15.35 -33.47
N LEU A 401 -20.66 14.27 -33.48
CA LEU A 401 -20.22 13.55 -34.66
C LEU A 401 -20.42 12.05 -34.42
N GLN A 402 -20.89 11.35 -35.46
CA GLN A 402 -20.99 9.90 -35.47
C GLN A 402 -20.64 9.33 -36.84
N LEU A 403 -19.67 8.42 -36.86
CA LEU A 403 -19.29 7.61 -38.02
C LEU A 403 -19.32 6.11 -37.65
N PRO A 404 -19.78 5.22 -38.55
CA PRO A 404 -20.32 5.51 -39.89
C PRO A 404 -21.71 6.14 -39.85
N ASN A 405 -21.94 7.12 -40.73
CA ASN A 405 -23.23 7.80 -40.87
C ASN A 405 -24.08 7.09 -41.93
N SER A 406 -25.21 6.50 -41.54
CA SER A 406 -26.10 5.75 -42.44
C SER A 406 -26.86 6.62 -43.46
N LYS A 407 -26.81 7.95 -43.32
CA LYS A 407 -27.64 8.91 -44.07
C LYS A 407 -26.92 9.67 -45.19
N LEU A 408 -25.60 9.53 -45.36
CA LEU A 408 -24.84 10.27 -46.39
C LEU A 408 -24.33 9.36 -47.51
N LYS A 409 -24.75 9.64 -48.75
CA LYS A 409 -24.00 9.22 -49.94
C LYS A 409 -22.71 10.05 -49.99
N ARG A 410 -21.55 9.40 -49.91
CA ARG A 410 -20.27 10.08 -50.12
C ARG A 410 -20.17 10.52 -51.57
N ASP A 411 -19.98 11.81 -51.78
CA ASP A 411 -19.48 12.32 -53.05
C ASP A 411 -18.00 11.91 -53.15
N LEU A 412 -17.63 11.23 -54.23
CA LEU A 412 -16.24 10.83 -54.57
C LEU A 412 -15.39 12.07 -54.95
N LEU A 413 -15.44 13.12 -54.14
CA LEU A 413 -14.55 14.27 -54.26
C LEU A 413 -13.16 13.87 -53.76
N SER A 414 -12.13 14.39 -54.41
CA SER A 414 -10.71 14.13 -54.12
C SER A 414 -10.21 14.70 -52.78
N SER A 415 -11.11 15.18 -51.91
CA SER A 415 -10.81 15.87 -50.65
C SER A 415 -11.52 15.20 -49.46
N PRO A 416 -10.87 15.06 -48.29
CA PRO A 416 -11.48 14.48 -47.09
C PRO A 416 -12.66 15.33 -46.59
N ASP A 417 -13.69 14.68 -46.05
CA ASP A 417 -14.79 15.36 -45.36
C ASP A 417 -14.27 15.92 -44.02
N MET A 418 -14.59 17.18 -43.71
CA MET A 418 -14.07 17.90 -42.54
C MET A 418 -15.22 18.30 -41.61
N HIS A 419 -15.13 17.91 -40.33
CA HIS A 419 -16.11 18.26 -39.30
C HIS A 419 -15.55 19.32 -38.36
N LEU A 420 -16.21 20.48 -38.29
CA LEU A 420 -15.77 21.64 -37.51
C LEU A 420 -16.64 21.84 -36.26
N PHE A 421 -16.01 21.81 -35.09
CA PHE A 421 -16.61 22.20 -33.81
C PHE A 421 -16.10 23.57 -33.40
N TYR A 422 -16.94 24.59 -33.55
CA TYR A 422 -16.61 25.94 -33.07
C TYR A 422 -16.66 26.00 -31.54
N ILE A 423 -15.63 26.58 -30.92
CA ILE A 423 -15.54 26.75 -29.47
C ILE A 423 -16.09 28.15 -29.11
N PRO A 424 -17.26 28.25 -28.46
CA PRO A 424 -17.83 29.56 -28.13
C PRO A 424 -16.99 30.30 -27.10
N LYS A 425 -16.77 31.61 -27.32
CA LYS A 425 -16.02 32.49 -26.40
C LYS A 425 -16.90 33.27 -25.43
N ASP A 426 -18.13 32.81 -25.21
CA ASP A 426 -19.17 33.49 -24.43
C ASP A 426 -18.99 33.41 -22.90
N GLY A 427 -17.79 33.04 -22.42
CA GLY A 427 -17.48 32.84 -20.99
C GLY A 427 -17.97 31.52 -20.39
N LEU A 428 -18.76 30.74 -21.14
CA LEU A 428 -19.16 29.39 -20.75
C LEU A 428 -18.00 28.40 -20.89
N LYS A 429 -17.95 27.41 -19.98
CA LYS A 429 -16.94 26.34 -20.01
C LYS A 429 -17.46 25.15 -20.79
N PHE A 430 -16.66 24.67 -21.73
CA PHE A 430 -16.96 23.52 -22.57
C PHE A 430 -15.97 22.38 -22.31
N LYS A 431 -16.40 21.16 -22.63
CA LYS A 431 -15.60 19.94 -22.63
C LYS A 431 -15.81 19.24 -23.97
N PHE A 432 -14.71 18.87 -24.62
CA PHE A 432 -14.72 18.12 -25.86
C PHE A 432 -14.36 16.67 -25.54
N ASN A 433 -15.20 15.73 -25.95
CA ASN A 433 -14.93 14.30 -25.80
C ASN A 433 -14.86 13.65 -27.17
N PHE A 434 -13.86 12.80 -27.35
CA PHE A 434 -13.68 11.96 -28.52
C PHE A 434 -13.51 10.51 -28.06
N LEU A 435 -14.16 9.59 -28.76
CA LEU A 435 -14.02 8.15 -28.56
C LEU A 435 -14.07 7.43 -29.91
N SER A 436 -13.08 6.59 -30.19
CA SER A 436 -13.04 5.79 -31.41
C SER A 436 -12.41 4.41 -31.17
N SER A 437 -12.84 3.44 -31.96
CA SER A 437 -12.16 2.13 -32.06
C SER A 437 -10.92 2.19 -32.95
N LEU A 438 -10.78 3.24 -33.77
CA LEU A 438 -9.66 3.47 -34.67
C LEU A 438 -8.68 4.46 -34.05
N LYS A 439 -7.37 4.17 -34.17
CA LYS A 439 -6.32 5.05 -33.66
C LYS A 439 -6.24 6.31 -34.53
N PRO A 440 -6.33 7.52 -33.96
CA PRO A 440 -6.11 8.75 -34.71
C PRO A 440 -4.71 8.79 -35.32
N VAL A 441 -4.59 9.39 -36.51
CA VAL A 441 -3.31 9.52 -37.25
C VAL A 441 -2.99 10.98 -37.50
N ASP A 442 -1.71 11.28 -37.75
CA ASP A 442 -1.29 12.60 -38.20
C ASP A 442 -1.93 12.92 -39.56
N ILE A 443 -2.40 14.16 -39.72
CA ILE A 443 -3.00 14.66 -40.98
C ILE A 443 -2.12 14.37 -42.21
N SER A 444 -0.79 14.40 -42.10
CA SER A 444 0.10 14.14 -43.23
C SER A 444 0.00 12.69 -43.75
N ARG A 445 -0.51 11.76 -42.94
CA ARG A 445 -0.71 10.33 -43.26
C ARG A 445 -2.17 9.99 -43.55
N LEU A 446 -3.05 10.98 -43.61
CA LEU A 446 -4.46 10.78 -43.88
C LEU A 446 -4.64 10.14 -45.28
N GLY A 447 -5.33 9.00 -45.35
CA GLY A 447 -5.58 8.30 -46.61
C GLY A 447 -4.50 7.28 -47.02
N GLU A 448 -3.49 7.01 -46.20
CA GLU A 448 -2.52 5.90 -46.40
C GLU A 448 -3.16 4.51 -46.13
N GLY A 449 -4.35 4.25 -46.69
CA GLY A 449 -5.06 2.96 -46.62
C GLY A 449 -5.78 2.63 -45.30
N LEU A 450 -5.76 3.53 -44.32
CA LEU A 450 -6.44 3.37 -43.02
C LEU A 450 -7.69 4.26 -42.94
N ALA A 451 -8.78 3.76 -42.35
CA ALA A 451 -10.01 4.54 -42.08
C ALA A 451 -9.88 5.50 -40.88
N SER A 452 -8.68 5.60 -40.29
CA SER A 452 -8.39 6.42 -39.11
C SER A 452 -8.58 7.93 -39.37
N PRO A 453 -9.27 8.66 -38.46
CA PRO A 453 -9.40 10.11 -38.56
C PRO A 453 -8.14 10.84 -38.08
N SER A 454 -7.98 12.11 -38.48
CA SER A 454 -7.05 13.07 -37.86
C SER A 454 -7.85 14.11 -37.07
N ILE A 455 -7.28 14.57 -35.94
CA ILE A 455 -7.92 15.50 -35.02
C ILE A 455 -6.99 16.69 -34.82
N LEU A 456 -7.51 17.88 -35.07
CA LEU A 456 -6.74 19.11 -35.13
C LEU A 456 -7.36 20.15 -34.18
N LEU A 457 -6.51 20.87 -33.46
CA LEU A 457 -6.89 22.08 -32.74
C LEU A 457 -6.39 23.30 -33.50
N CYS A 458 -7.29 24.25 -33.75
CA CYS A 458 -7.07 25.31 -34.71
C CYS A 458 -7.37 26.69 -34.14
N ARG A 459 -6.61 27.69 -34.61
CA ARG A 459 -6.89 29.12 -34.46
C ARG A 459 -7.12 29.75 -35.82
N THR A 460 -7.90 30.82 -35.84
CA THR A 460 -8.16 31.60 -37.06
C THR A 460 -6.86 32.27 -37.49
N LEU A 461 -6.45 32.03 -38.73
CA LEU A 461 -5.19 32.57 -39.24
C LEU A 461 -5.31 34.09 -39.45
N ASN A 462 -4.48 34.85 -38.75
CA ASN A 462 -4.25 36.26 -39.06
C ASN A 462 -3.21 36.39 -40.19
N PRO A 463 -3.30 37.39 -41.08
CA PRO A 463 -2.48 37.51 -42.29
C PRO A 463 -0.97 37.80 -42.08
N ASP A 464 -0.43 37.53 -40.89
CA ASP A 464 0.99 37.71 -40.59
C ASP A 464 1.80 36.59 -41.26
N GLY A 465 2.88 36.95 -41.96
CA GLY A 465 3.72 36.08 -42.80
C GLY A 465 4.51 34.98 -42.07
N ARG A 466 3.84 34.14 -41.29
CA ARG A 466 4.39 32.96 -40.62
C ARG A 466 4.66 31.84 -41.63
N SER A 467 5.80 31.17 -41.45
CA SER A 467 6.16 29.97 -42.20
C SER A 467 5.54 28.72 -41.56
N PHE A 468 4.84 27.92 -42.35
CA PHE A 468 4.23 26.66 -41.91
C PHE A 468 5.06 25.47 -42.41
N LYS A 469 5.04 24.36 -41.66
CA LYS A 469 5.71 23.11 -42.05
C LYS A 469 5.07 22.52 -43.30
N GLU A 470 3.74 22.53 -43.34
CA GLU A 470 2.96 21.99 -44.45
C GLU A 470 1.65 22.77 -44.58
N GLU A 471 1.25 23.05 -45.82
CA GLU A 471 0.01 23.76 -46.16
C GLU A 471 -0.92 22.81 -46.92
N PHE A 472 -2.10 22.57 -46.35
CA PHE A 472 -3.14 21.76 -46.97
C PHE A 472 -4.23 22.69 -47.51
N ASP A 473 -4.26 22.84 -48.83
CA ASP A 473 -5.30 23.59 -49.54
C ASP A 473 -6.35 22.63 -50.09
N TYR A 474 -7.51 22.62 -49.44
CA TYR A 474 -8.67 21.83 -49.88
C TYR A 474 -9.64 22.64 -50.73
N THR A 475 -9.27 23.85 -51.17
CA THR A 475 -10.12 24.66 -52.07
C THR A 475 -10.05 24.18 -53.51
N THR A 476 -11.14 24.37 -54.25
CA THR A 476 -11.21 24.05 -55.69
C THR A 476 -11.35 25.34 -56.50
N GLY A 477 -11.17 25.27 -57.83
CA GLY A 477 -11.35 26.43 -58.71
C GLY A 477 -12.75 27.08 -58.69
N THR A 478 -13.71 26.52 -57.95
CA THR A 478 -15.10 27.01 -57.79
C THR A 478 -15.44 27.47 -56.35
N THR A 479 -14.43 27.59 -55.48
CA THR A 479 -14.59 28.01 -54.08
C THR A 479 -14.95 29.50 -53.98
N SER A 480 -16.06 29.83 -53.31
CA SER A 480 -16.54 31.21 -53.14
C SER A 480 -16.12 31.85 -51.81
N LYS A 481 -16.00 31.05 -50.73
CA LYS A 481 -15.51 31.47 -49.41
C LYS A 481 -14.66 30.36 -48.81
N ALA A 482 -13.48 30.72 -48.31
CA ALA A 482 -12.54 29.80 -47.67
C ALA A 482 -12.20 30.28 -46.25
N VAL A 483 -12.04 29.35 -45.31
CA VAL A 483 -11.55 29.61 -43.95
C VAL A 483 -10.08 29.20 -43.90
N GLN A 484 -9.24 30.06 -43.35
CA GLN A 484 -7.83 29.76 -43.12
C GLN A 484 -7.58 29.58 -41.63
N LEU A 485 -6.98 28.46 -41.28
CA LEU A 485 -6.70 28.07 -39.89
C LEU A 485 -5.22 27.70 -39.73
N GLU A 486 -4.62 28.12 -38.62
CA GLU A 486 -3.34 27.56 -38.13
C GLU A 486 -3.65 26.48 -37.08
N CYS A 487 -3.07 25.28 -37.24
CA CYS A 487 -3.49 24.11 -36.48
C CYS A 487 -2.33 23.24 -36.00
N ILE A 488 -2.61 22.46 -34.97
CA ILE A 488 -1.80 21.34 -34.49
C ILE A 488 -2.61 20.06 -34.50
N ASP A 489 -1.98 18.97 -34.94
CA ASP A 489 -2.53 17.62 -34.85
C ASP A 489 -2.27 17.02 -33.46
N ILE A 490 -3.32 16.50 -32.84
CA ILE A 490 -3.31 16.02 -31.46
C ILE A 490 -3.42 14.49 -31.37
N HIS A 491 -3.07 13.74 -32.42
CA HIS A 491 -3.08 12.26 -32.40
C HIS A 491 -2.25 11.65 -31.26
N ARG A 492 -1.24 12.38 -30.75
CA ARG A 492 -0.37 11.95 -29.64
C ARG A 492 -0.99 12.15 -28.26
N ASP A 493 -2.05 12.96 -28.18
CA ASP A 493 -2.86 13.17 -26.98
C ASP A 493 -3.99 12.12 -26.88
N ALA A 494 -4.07 11.17 -27.81
CA ALA A 494 -5.02 10.05 -27.76
C ALA A 494 -4.55 8.97 -26.79
N HIS A 495 -5.41 8.62 -25.84
CA HIS A 495 -5.15 7.63 -24.81
C HIS A 495 -5.89 6.32 -25.09
N GLU A 496 -5.21 5.20 -24.84
CA GLU A 496 -5.81 3.87 -24.93
C GLU A 496 -6.72 3.62 -23.73
N ILE A 497 -7.93 3.12 -23.97
CA ILE A 497 -8.87 2.66 -22.94
C ILE A 497 -9.40 1.27 -23.30
N PRO A 498 -9.90 0.49 -22.32
CA PRO A 498 -10.40 -0.86 -22.58
C PRO A 498 -11.53 -0.89 -23.61
N ARG A 499 -11.51 -1.94 -24.42
CA ARG A 499 -12.59 -2.23 -25.37
C ARG A 499 -13.85 -2.67 -24.61
N SER A 500 -15.00 -2.12 -24.99
CA SER A 500 -16.30 -2.47 -24.43
C SER A 500 -17.32 -2.74 -25.54
N TYR A 501 -17.44 -4.00 -25.93
CA TYR A 501 -18.54 -4.52 -26.75
C TYR A 501 -19.22 -5.68 -26.03
N ASN A 502 -20.34 -6.17 -26.56
CA ASN A 502 -21.11 -7.28 -25.98
C ASN A 502 -20.28 -8.56 -25.79
N ASP A 503 -19.25 -8.80 -26.60
CA ASP A 503 -18.32 -9.95 -26.50
C ASP A 503 -17.17 -9.73 -25.51
N SER A 504 -17.05 -8.55 -24.88
CA SER A 504 -15.92 -8.21 -24.01
C SER A 504 -16.18 -8.74 -22.59
N ILE A 505 -15.29 -9.60 -22.10
CA ILE A 505 -15.42 -10.23 -20.77
C ILE A 505 -14.53 -9.54 -19.74
N SER A 506 -13.31 -9.16 -20.14
CA SER A 506 -12.31 -8.56 -19.26
C SER A 506 -11.53 -7.44 -19.95
N SER A 507 -11.22 -6.37 -19.21
CA SER A 507 -10.34 -5.27 -19.69
C SER A 507 -8.98 -5.78 -20.17
N SER A 508 -8.49 -6.88 -19.59
CA SER A 508 -7.22 -7.50 -19.95
C SER A 508 -7.17 -8.08 -21.38
N GLU A 509 -8.31 -8.32 -22.03
CA GLU A 509 -8.35 -8.85 -23.41
C GLU A 509 -7.88 -7.81 -24.44
N SER A 510 -8.09 -6.53 -24.15
CA SER A 510 -7.60 -5.39 -24.94
C SER A 510 -6.25 -4.83 -24.45
N SER A 511 -5.65 -5.43 -23.41
CA SER A 511 -4.37 -4.99 -22.86
C SER A 511 -3.18 -5.36 -23.76
N LEU A 512 -1.96 -4.90 -23.44
CA LEU A 512 -0.76 -5.13 -24.26
C LEU A 512 -0.42 -6.62 -24.44
N GLY A 513 -0.56 -7.12 -25.66
CA GLY A 513 -0.41 -8.55 -25.99
C GLY A 513 -1.69 -9.37 -25.81
N GLY A 514 -2.84 -8.71 -25.62
CA GLY A 514 -4.16 -9.32 -25.72
C GLY A 514 -4.61 -9.53 -27.17
N GLU A 515 -5.70 -10.27 -27.34
CA GLU A 515 -6.24 -10.65 -28.65
C GLU A 515 -7.07 -9.54 -29.31
N LYS A 516 -7.58 -8.59 -28.51
CA LYS A 516 -8.48 -7.53 -28.96
C LYS A 516 -7.75 -6.18 -28.98
N ARG A 517 -8.19 -5.26 -29.83
CA ARG A 517 -7.66 -3.88 -29.87
C ARG A 517 -8.39 -2.98 -28.87
N PRO A 518 -7.70 -2.06 -28.18
CA PRO A 518 -8.34 -1.09 -27.29
C PRO A 518 -9.08 0.00 -28.07
N PHE A 519 -9.86 0.80 -27.34
CA PHE A 519 -10.42 2.06 -27.85
C PHE A 519 -9.45 3.21 -27.59
N TYR A 520 -9.67 4.33 -28.28
CA TYR A 520 -8.89 5.55 -28.17
C TYR A 520 -9.79 6.71 -27.77
N SER A 521 -9.41 7.46 -26.74
CA SER A 521 -10.16 8.61 -26.26
C SER A 521 -9.28 9.85 -26.13
N ILE A 522 -9.87 11.00 -26.41
CA ILE A 522 -9.31 12.33 -26.12
C ILE A 522 -10.38 13.10 -25.35
N GLN A 523 -9.98 13.71 -24.23
CA GLN A 523 -10.84 14.62 -23.48
C GLN A 523 -10.11 15.93 -23.23
N LEU A 524 -10.69 17.01 -23.73
CA LEU A 524 -10.14 18.35 -23.57
C LEU A 524 -11.10 19.17 -22.74
N ASP A 525 -10.58 19.75 -21.65
CA ASP A 525 -11.34 20.64 -20.80
C ASP A 525 -11.22 22.11 -21.24
N SER A 526 -11.89 22.99 -20.51
CA SER A 526 -11.84 24.43 -20.77
C SER A 526 -10.43 25.05 -20.63
N ARG A 527 -9.49 24.42 -19.90
CA ARG A 527 -8.12 24.94 -19.77
C ARG A 527 -7.41 24.87 -21.11
N VAL A 528 -7.60 23.78 -21.87
CA VAL A 528 -7.05 23.64 -23.23
C VAL A 528 -7.92 24.34 -24.27
N LEU A 529 -9.23 24.07 -24.26
CA LEU A 529 -10.14 24.54 -25.32
C LEU A 529 -10.22 26.07 -25.42
N SER A 530 -10.11 26.80 -24.30
CA SER A 530 -10.14 28.27 -24.31
C SER A 530 -8.96 28.90 -25.06
N MET A 531 -7.89 28.14 -25.33
CA MET A 531 -6.71 28.60 -26.06
C MET A 531 -6.85 28.46 -27.58
N PHE A 532 -7.94 27.91 -28.09
CA PHE A 532 -8.19 27.64 -29.51
C PHE A 532 -9.57 28.16 -29.95
N ASP A 533 -9.78 28.26 -31.27
CA ASP A 533 -11.06 28.74 -31.85
C ASP A 533 -11.96 27.58 -32.28
N ALA A 534 -11.37 26.46 -32.72
CA ALA A 534 -12.13 25.31 -33.20
C ALA A 534 -11.38 23.98 -33.04
N VAL A 535 -12.14 22.90 -32.95
CA VAL A 535 -11.67 21.52 -33.13
C VAL A 535 -12.10 21.05 -34.53
N VAL A 536 -11.16 20.50 -35.31
CA VAL A 536 -11.42 19.97 -36.65
C VAL A 536 -11.14 18.48 -36.65
N ILE A 537 -12.10 17.67 -37.08
CA ILE A 537 -11.92 16.24 -37.32
C ILE A 537 -11.92 16.00 -38.83
N ALA A 538 -10.79 15.52 -39.35
CA ALA A 538 -10.62 15.17 -40.74
C ALA A 538 -10.91 13.68 -40.94
N GLU A 539 -11.92 13.36 -41.74
CA GLU A 539 -12.28 11.98 -42.07
C GLU A 539 -11.33 11.39 -43.10
N SER A 540 -10.97 10.11 -42.94
CA SER A 540 -10.22 9.40 -43.98
C SER A 540 -11.07 9.21 -45.23
N PRO A 541 -10.48 9.29 -46.44
CA PRO A 541 -11.16 8.88 -47.67
C PRO A 541 -11.70 7.44 -47.63
N VAL A 542 -11.09 6.56 -46.82
CA VAL A 542 -11.52 5.18 -46.61
C VAL A 542 -12.74 5.15 -45.66
N PRO A 543 -13.84 4.45 -46.02
CA PRO A 543 -15.02 4.36 -45.16
C PRO A 543 -14.75 3.64 -43.84
N VAL A 544 -15.31 4.18 -42.77
CA VAL A 544 -15.43 3.48 -41.49
C VAL A 544 -16.54 2.44 -41.66
N GLU A 545 -16.24 1.16 -41.42
CA GLU A 545 -17.21 0.07 -41.53
C GLU A 545 -17.51 -0.51 -40.14
N SER A 546 -18.77 -0.90 -39.89
CA SER A 546 -19.16 -1.56 -38.63
C SER A 546 -18.34 -2.86 -38.44
N PRO A 547 -17.79 -3.14 -37.24
CA PRO A 547 -18.12 -2.56 -35.93
C PRO A 547 -17.27 -1.34 -35.53
N GLU A 548 -16.41 -0.83 -36.42
CA GLU A 548 -15.58 0.34 -36.14
C GLU A 548 -16.45 1.60 -36.04
N PHE A 549 -16.04 2.55 -35.19
CA PHE A 549 -16.78 3.79 -34.96
C PHE A 549 -15.89 4.97 -34.62
N VAL A 550 -16.41 6.16 -34.87
CA VAL A 550 -15.85 7.44 -34.41
C VAL A 550 -16.99 8.26 -33.83
N LEU A 551 -16.87 8.67 -32.56
CA LEU A 551 -17.82 9.50 -31.84
C LEU A 551 -17.08 10.72 -31.29
N ALA A 552 -17.70 11.89 -31.40
CA ALA A 552 -17.21 13.09 -30.74
C ALA A 552 -18.36 14.00 -30.33
N ASP A 553 -18.19 14.73 -29.23
CA ASP A 553 -19.12 15.78 -28.82
C ASP A 553 -18.44 16.99 -28.17
N LEU A 554 -19.13 18.12 -28.19
CA LEU A 554 -18.73 19.36 -27.52
C LEU A 554 -19.87 19.82 -26.62
N GLU A 555 -19.73 19.59 -25.32
CA GLU A 555 -20.78 19.82 -24.34
C GLU A 555 -20.37 20.84 -23.27
N LEU A 556 -21.35 21.39 -22.56
CA LEU A 556 -21.09 22.28 -21.43
C LEU A 556 -20.52 21.48 -20.26
N THR A 557 -19.59 22.08 -19.50
CA THR A 557 -19.02 21.41 -18.31
C THR A 557 -20.10 21.05 -17.28
N GLN A 558 -21.17 21.86 -17.17
CA GLN A 558 -22.27 21.60 -16.23
C GLN A 558 -23.14 20.40 -16.59
N SER A 559 -23.21 19.99 -17.87
CA SER A 559 -23.97 18.81 -18.29
C SER A 559 -23.14 17.53 -18.22
N THR A 560 -21.81 17.66 -18.13
CA THR A 560 -20.86 16.53 -18.09
C THR A 560 -20.39 16.24 -16.67
N ASP A 561 -20.24 17.24 -15.80
CA ASP A 561 -19.82 17.06 -14.41
C ASP A 561 -21.02 17.11 -13.46
N LEU A 562 -21.38 15.97 -12.89
CA LEU A 562 -22.50 15.79 -11.98
C LEU A 562 -22.01 15.41 -10.57
N VAL A 563 -22.81 15.73 -9.55
CA VAL A 563 -22.53 15.36 -8.16
C VAL A 563 -23.67 14.47 -7.63
N LEU A 564 -23.31 13.31 -7.07
CA LEU A 564 -24.24 12.34 -6.50
C LEU A 564 -24.19 12.37 -4.97
N GLY A 565 -25.25 12.90 -4.37
CA GLY A 565 -25.45 12.97 -2.93
C GLY A 565 -24.59 14.02 -2.21
N ASP A 566 -24.59 13.94 -0.88
CA ASP A 566 -23.92 14.91 0.00
C ASP A 566 -22.57 14.39 0.51
N TYR A 567 -21.80 15.29 1.15
CA TYR A 567 -20.53 14.99 1.85
C TYR A 567 -20.68 14.09 3.09
N SER A 568 -21.90 13.90 3.59
CA SER A 568 -22.14 13.10 4.80
C SER A 568 -22.11 11.61 4.47
N LEU A 569 -21.23 10.84 5.12
CA LEU A 569 -21.24 9.38 5.00
C LEU A 569 -22.50 8.77 5.67
N TRP A 570 -23.10 9.44 6.65
CA TRP A 570 -24.29 8.93 7.35
C TRP A 570 -25.49 8.70 6.44
N THR A 571 -25.75 9.63 5.51
CA THR A 571 -26.86 9.54 4.55
C THR A 571 -26.66 8.37 3.59
N LEU A 572 -25.42 8.20 3.12
CA LEU A 572 -25.03 7.06 2.27
C LEU A 572 -25.19 5.72 3.00
N LEU A 573 -24.84 5.64 4.29
CA LEU A 573 -25.02 4.42 5.09
C LEU A 573 -26.48 4.08 5.39
N SER A 574 -27.35 5.08 5.57
CA SER A 574 -28.75 4.85 5.98
C SER A 574 -29.70 4.61 4.81
N ARG A 575 -29.59 5.39 3.73
CA ARG A 575 -30.58 5.42 2.63
C ARG A 575 -29.98 5.06 1.28
N GLY A 576 -28.68 5.26 1.08
CA GLY A 576 -28.08 5.21 -0.26
C GLY A 576 -28.37 6.47 -1.07
N TYR A 577 -27.84 6.53 -2.29
CA TYR A 577 -28.08 7.62 -3.24
C TYR A 577 -28.56 7.09 -4.58
N ASP A 578 -29.29 7.91 -5.32
CA ASP A 578 -29.83 7.61 -6.64
C ASP A 578 -29.71 8.82 -7.56
N ILE A 579 -29.46 8.57 -8.85
CA ILE A 579 -29.46 9.58 -9.91
C ILE A 579 -30.01 8.99 -11.21
N THR A 580 -30.89 9.74 -11.84
CA THR A 580 -31.45 9.43 -13.16
C THR A 580 -30.77 10.29 -14.21
N LEU A 581 -30.14 9.65 -15.18
CA LEU A 581 -29.54 10.29 -16.35
C LEU A 581 -30.54 10.30 -17.52
N PRO A 582 -30.59 11.40 -18.29
CA PRO A 582 -31.51 11.52 -19.42
C PRO A 582 -31.17 10.55 -20.56
N ALA A 583 -32.11 10.41 -21.51
CA ALA A 583 -31.91 9.64 -22.74
C ALA A 583 -30.74 10.20 -23.58
N HIS A 584 -30.88 11.42 -24.10
CA HIS A 584 -29.83 12.09 -24.87
C HIS A 584 -28.78 12.74 -23.95
N ARG A 585 -27.86 11.91 -23.47
CA ARG A 585 -26.81 12.30 -22.52
C ARG A 585 -25.44 12.41 -23.22
N PRO A 586 -24.51 13.24 -22.72
CA PRO A 586 -23.16 13.36 -23.30
C PRO A 586 -22.41 12.04 -23.41
N LEU A 587 -21.45 11.96 -24.34
CA LEU A 587 -20.58 10.81 -24.59
C LEU A 587 -19.80 10.40 -23.35
N SER A 588 -19.37 11.40 -22.55
CA SER A 588 -18.72 11.18 -21.26
C SER A 588 -19.34 12.05 -20.16
N ILE A 589 -19.73 11.41 -19.06
CA ILE A 589 -20.30 12.05 -17.87
C ILE A 589 -19.49 11.65 -16.66
N SER A 590 -19.03 12.62 -15.87
CA SER A 590 -18.23 12.44 -14.67
C SER A 590 -19.11 12.69 -13.44
N ILE A 591 -19.40 11.64 -12.68
CA ILE A 591 -20.25 11.67 -11.48
C ILE A 591 -19.36 11.61 -10.24
N LYS A 592 -19.27 12.71 -9.49
CA LYS A 592 -18.53 12.76 -8.22
C LYS A 592 -19.41 12.35 -7.05
N ILE A 593 -18.88 11.52 -6.14
CA ILE A 593 -19.58 11.04 -4.95
C ILE A 593 -18.80 11.48 -3.70
N PRO A 594 -19.12 12.65 -3.12
CA PRO A 594 -18.29 13.26 -2.08
C PRO A 594 -18.20 12.47 -0.77
N SER A 595 -19.16 11.62 -0.44
CA SER A 595 -19.13 10.79 0.78
C SER A 595 -18.45 9.43 0.61
N ALA A 596 -18.15 9.00 -0.62
CA ALA A 596 -17.53 7.71 -0.90
C ALA A 596 -16.01 7.84 -1.00
N TRP A 597 -15.35 7.94 0.15
CA TRP A 597 -13.89 8.10 0.24
C TRP A 597 -13.22 7.12 1.22
N SER A 598 -13.99 6.28 1.92
CA SER A 598 -13.44 5.36 2.91
C SER A 598 -12.90 4.10 2.25
N SER A 599 -11.62 3.78 2.47
CA SER A 599 -11.06 2.51 1.99
C SER A 599 -11.54 1.27 2.77
N LEU A 600 -12.35 1.45 3.81
CA LEU A 600 -12.92 0.35 4.61
C LEU A 600 -14.28 -0.14 4.09
N LEU A 601 -14.87 0.59 3.15
CA LEU A 601 -16.19 0.31 2.61
C LEU A 601 -16.09 -0.12 1.15
N ALA A 602 -16.88 -1.14 0.82
CA ALA A 602 -17.18 -1.53 -0.55
C ALA A 602 -18.53 -0.92 -0.94
N TYR A 603 -18.63 -0.44 -2.18
CA TYR A 603 -19.83 0.18 -2.71
C TYR A 603 -20.46 -0.71 -3.77
N ASN A 604 -21.78 -0.70 -3.86
CA ASN A 604 -22.54 -1.40 -4.88
C ASN A 604 -23.29 -0.38 -5.73
N PHE A 605 -23.05 -0.44 -7.04
CA PHE A 605 -23.73 0.37 -8.05
C PHE A 605 -24.68 -0.54 -8.83
N ASP A 606 -25.99 -0.35 -8.63
CA ASP A 606 -27.03 -0.99 -9.44
C ASP A 606 -27.38 -0.04 -10.58
N ILE A 607 -27.03 -0.44 -11.81
CA ILE A 607 -27.24 0.35 -13.01
C ILE A 607 -28.39 -0.26 -13.78
N ARG A 608 -29.48 0.49 -13.89
CA ARG A 608 -30.68 0.07 -14.62
C ARG A 608 -30.74 0.83 -15.92
N TYR A 609 -30.51 0.09 -16.99
CA TYR A 609 -30.48 0.59 -18.35
C TYR A 609 -30.98 -0.48 -19.32
N GLN A 610 -31.72 -0.07 -20.34
CA GLN A 610 -32.17 -0.94 -21.42
C GLN A 610 -31.32 -0.70 -22.67
N GLN A 611 -30.59 -1.74 -23.10
CA GLN A 611 -29.67 -1.64 -24.22
C GLN A 611 -30.39 -1.34 -25.54
N SER A 612 -29.93 -0.30 -26.26
CA SER A 612 -30.39 0.03 -27.62
C SER A 612 -29.64 -0.80 -28.67
N GLN A 613 -30.36 -1.29 -29.68
CA GLN A 613 -29.76 -2.04 -30.80
C GLN A 613 -28.88 -1.17 -31.71
N MET A 614 -28.99 0.16 -31.58
CA MET A 614 -28.22 1.12 -32.39
C MET A 614 -26.90 1.55 -31.74
N GLU A 615 -26.62 1.12 -30.50
CA GLU A 615 -25.37 1.46 -29.82
C GLU A 615 -24.16 0.91 -30.55
N ARG A 616 -23.15 1.76 -30.77
CA ARG A 616 -21.89 1.33 -31.40
C ARG A 616 -20.97 0.57 -30.45
N PHE A 617 -21.09 0.79 -29.15
CA PHE A 617 -20.33 0.11 -28.12
C PHE A 617 -21.18 -0.05 -26.86
N SER A 618 -20.88 -1.06 -26.04
CA SER A 618 -21.59 -1.29 -24.79
C SER A 618 -21.13 -0.26 -23.75
N PRO A 619 -22.04 0.42 -23.02
CA PRO A 619 -21.65 1.41 -22.02
C PRO A 619 -20.60 0.87 -21.05
N MET A 620 -19.72 1.75 -20.58
CA MET A 620 -18.65 1.41 -19.65
C MET A 620 -18.43 2.52 -18.63
N ILE A 621 -17.89 2.16 -17.47
CA ILE A 621 -17.58 3.11 -16.39
C ILE A 621 -16.11 2.98 -16.02
N SER A 622 -15.43 4.11 -15.99
CA SER A 622 -14.16 4.27 -15.29
C SER A 622 -14.44 4.70 -13.86
N GLN A 623 -14.01 3.88 -12.90
CA GLN A 623 -14.05 4.16 -11.48
C GLN A 623 -12.70 4.73 -11.06
N ARG A 624 -12.67 5.99 -10.61
CA ARG A 624 -11.44 6.67 -10.22
C ARG A 624 -11.49 7.17 -8.78
N ILE A 625 -10.39 6.97 -8.06
CA ILE A 625 -10.16 7.58 -6.76
C ILE A 625 -8.65 7.79 -6.57
N ARG A 626 -8.22 9.02 -6.30
CA ARG A 626 -6.80 9.38 -6.18
C ARG A 626 -5.96 8.80 -7.34
N ASP A 627 -5.09 7.85 -7.03
CA ASP A 627 -4.10 7.24 -7.92
C ASP A 627 -4.59 5.90 -8.53
N GLU A 628 -5.83 5.49 -8.26
CA GLU A 628 -6.43 4.24 -8.74
C GLU A 628 -7.55 4.51 -9.74
N THR A 629 -7.44 3.91 -10.92
CA THR A 629 -8.50 3.85 -11.93
C THR A 629 -8.83 2.37 -12.21
N LYS A 630 -10.11 2.03 -12.31
CA LYS A 630 -10.61 0.69 -12.68
C LYS A 630 -11.68 0.81 -13.75
N TRP A 631 -11.71 -0.16 -14.66
CA TRP A 631 -12.62 -0.15 -15.79
C TRP A 631 -13.68 -1.23 -15.69
N HIS A 632 -14.93 -0.81 -15.56
CA HIS A 632 -16.11 -1.68 -15.61
C HIS A 632 -16.67 -1.65 -17.03
N ILE A 633 -16.38 -2.70 -17.80
CA ILE A 633 -16.79 -2.83 -19.20
C ILE A 633 -18.07 -3.66 -19.35
N ASN A 634 -18.68 -3.56 -20.53
CA ASN A 634 -19.81 -4.38 -20.96
C ASN A 634 -20.96 -4.34 -19.94
N LEU A 635 -21.48 -3.14 -19.70
CA LEU A 635 -22.60 -2.93 -18.79
C LEU A 635 -23.89 -3.47 -19.40
N HIS A 636 -24.55 -4.37 -18.68
CA HIS A 636 -25.81 -5.01 -19.05
C HIS A 636 -26.90 -4.66 -18.05
N GLN A 637 -28.14 -4.84 -18.46
CA GLN A 637 -29.30 -4.69 -17.59
C GLN A 637 -29.18 -5.58 -16.34
N ASP A 638 -29.49 -5.02 -15.17
CA ASP A 638 -29.52 -5.67 -13.85
C ASP A 638 -28.16 -6.19 -13.33
N LYS A 639 -27.04 -5.74 -13.91
CA LYS A 639 -25.70 -6.08 -13.41
C LYS A 639 -25.30 -5.14 -12.29
N SER A 640 -25.30 -5.65 -11.05
CA SER A 640 -24.73 -4.93 -9.90
C SER A 640 -23.21 -4.88 -9.98
N ILE A 641 -22.63 -3.68 -9.96
CA ILE A 641 -21.18 -3.47 -9.93
C ILE A 641 -20.74 -3.28 -8.49
N THR A 642 -19.88 -4.17 -7.99
CA THR A 642 -19.18 -3.92 -6.73
C THR A 642 -17.92 -3.11 -6.99
N ALA A 643 -17.84 -1.92 -6.41
CA ALA A 643 -16.69 -1.05 -6.43
C ALA A 643 -15.92 -1.18 -5.12
N LEU A 644 -14.71 -1.73 -5.22
CA LEU A 644 -13.72 -1.69 -4.15
C LEU A 644 -12.76 -0.53 -4.44
N ILE A 645 -12.48 0.32 -3.45
CA ILE A 645 -11.75 1.58 -3.62
C ILE A 645 -10.49 1.67 -2.74
N GLN A 646 -9.43 2.28 -3.27
CA GLN A 646 -8.25 2.75 -2.51
C GLN A 646 -8.44 4.21 -2.04
N GLY A 647 -9.37 4.40 -1.12
CA GLY A 647 -9.67 5.71 -0.52
C GLY A 647 -8.73 6.10 0.62
N ILE A 648 -9.25 6.85 1.60
CA ILE A 648 -8.54 7.17 2.84
C ILE A 648 -8.41 5.89 3.67
N SER A 649 -7.18 5.61 4.08
CA SER A 649 -6.80 4.38 4.77
C SER A 649 -6.33 4.65 6.18
N PRO A 650 -6.70 3.80 7.16
CA PRO A 650 -6.18 3.91 8.51
C PRO A 650 -4.65 3.96 8.51
N TYR A 651 -4.09 4.83 9.35
CA TYR A 651 -2.65 4.96 9.60
C TYR A 651 -1.80 5.44 8.41
N CYS A 652 -2.42 5.85 7.30
CA CYS A 652 -1.71 6.39 6.13
C CYS A 652 -1.92 7.90 6.01
N PRO A 653 -0.98 8.64 5.40
CA PRO A 653 -1.17 10.04 5.05
C PRO A 653 -2.18 10.20 3.93
N PHE A 654 -3.02 11.24 4.04
CA PHE A 654 -3.99 11.60 3.03
C PHE A 654 -4.20 13.12 2.99
N THR A 655 -4.66 13.63 1.85
CA THR A 655 -5.10 15.01 1.69
C THR A 655 -6.63 15.06 1.63
N ARG A 656 -7.22 16.24 1.82
CA ARG A 656 -8.67 16.47 1.69
C ARG A 656 -8.94 17.36 0.48
N ASP A 657 -8.53 16.88 -0.68
CA ASP A 657 -8.68 17.59 -1.95
C ASP A 657 -9.81 16.96 -2.78
N ASP A 658 -10.23 17.62 -3.87
CA ASP A 658 -11.27 17.14 -4.79
C ASP A 658 -10.99 15.74 -5.37
N THR A 659 -9.75 15.27 -5.33
CA THR A 659 -9.31 13.93 -5.78
C THR A 659 -9.59 12.81 -4.77
N SER A 660 -10.02 13.16 -3.55
CA SER A 660 -10.26 12.21 -2.46
C SER A 660 -11.62 11.53 -2.55
N SER A 661 -12.56 12.11 -3.31
CA SER A 661 -13.88 11.53 -3.56
C SER A 661 -13.85 10.55 -4.72
N LEU A 662 -14.65 9.49 -4.63
CA LEU A 662 -14.90 8.58 -5.74
C LEU A 662 -15.54 9.33 -6.92
N GLU A 663 -14.97 9.14 -8.11
CA GLU A 663 -15.48 9.65 -9.36
C GLU A 663 -15.80 8.48 -10.29
N LEU A 664 -17.02 8.48 -10.82
CA LEU A 664 -17.45 7.54 -11.85
C LEU A 664 -17.58 8.26 -13.17
N GLN A 665 -16.72 7.93 -14.11
CA GLN A 665 -16.81 8.44 -15.45
C GLN A 665 -17.49 7.43 -16.36
N LEU A 666 -18.74 7.72 -16.70
CA LEU A 666 -19.55 6.94 -17.62
C LEU A 666 -19.23 7.31 -19.07
N PHE A 667 -19.08 6.30 -19.91
CA PHE A 667 -19.03 6.42 -21.36
C PHE A 667 -20.25 5.72 -21.97
N SER A 668 -21.03 6.46 -22.75
CA SER A 668 -22.22 5.93 -23.45
C SER A 668 -22.39 6.58 -24.81
N ASP A 669 -22.96 5.85 -25.78
CA ASP A 669 -23.28 6.39 -27.10
C ASP A 669 -24.39 7.43 -26.98
N SER A 670 -24.04 8.72 -27.10
CA SER A 670 -24.93 9.86 -26.88
C SER A 670 -26.10 9.93 -27.86
N LEU A 671 -25.93 9.33 -29.05
CA LEU A 671 -26.89 9.41 -30.15
C LEU A 671 -27.81 8.18 -30.24
N ALA A 672 -27.38 7.04 -29.70
CA ALA A 672 -28.18 5.81 -29.65
C ALA A 672 -28.97 5.64 -28.34
N SER A 673 -28.67 6.45 -27.32
CA SER A 673 -29.30 6.40 -26.00
C SER A 673 -30.70 7.05 -26.04
N ASP A 674 -31.73 6.27 -26.37
CA ASP A 674 -33.13 6.75 -26.37
C ASP A 674 -33.85 6.50 -25.03
N GLN A 675 -33.16 5.91 -24.04
CA GLN A 675 -33.72 5.52 -22.74
C GLN A 675 -32.96 6.15 -21.57
N ILE A 676 -33.69 6.46 -20.49
CA ILE A 676 -33.11 6.92 -19.23
C ILE A 676 -32.22 5.83 -18.61
N MET A 677 -31.24 6.26 -17.81
CA MET A 677 -30.40 5.35 -17.04
C MET A 677 -30.40 5.74 -15.56
N ASP A 678 -30.82 4.81 -14.70
CA ASP A 678 -30.82 5.02 -13.26
C ASP A 678 -29.59 4.36 -12.64
N ILE A 679 -28.91 5.08 -11.76
CA ILE A 679 -27.77 4.59 -11.00
C ILE A 679 -28.11 4.67 -9.52
N TYR A 680 -28.16 3.53 -8.85
CA TYR A 680 -28.37 3.43 -7.40
C TYR A 680 -27.07 3.04 -6.71
N LEU A 681 -26.69 3.78 -5.69
CA LEU A 681 -25.49 3.58 -4.88
C LEU A 681 -25.85 3.16 -3.46
N THR A 682 -25.31 2.02 -3.04
CA THR A 682 -25.46 1.47 -1.68
C THR A 682 -24.13 0.94 -1.14
N VAL A 683 -24.02 0.72 0.18
CA VAL A 683 -22.84 0.09 0.80
C VAL A 683 -22.99 -1.42 0.82
N ASN A 684 -21.99 -2.13 0.30
CA ASN A 684 -21.91 -3.59 0.36
C ASN A 684 -21.18 -4.02 1.63
N TRP A 685 -21.94 -4.22 2.70
CA TRP A 685 -21.40 -4.60 4.01
C TRP A 685 -20.60 -5.91 3.99
N PHE A 686 -21.06 -6.91 3.23
CA PHE A 686 -20.40 -8.20 3.18
C PHE A 686 -19.02 -8.11 2.50
N LYS A 687 -18.92 -7.43 1.35
CA LYS A 687 -17.64 -7.19 0.67
C LYS A 687 -16.74 -6.23 1.44
N SER A 688 -17.30 -5.31 2.24
CA SER A 688 -16.53 -4.42 3.12
C SER A 688 -15.72 -5.19 4.18
N LEU A 689 -16.22 -6.36 4.64
CA LEU A 689 -15.54 -7.17 5.66
C LEU A 689 -14.13 -7.61 5.24
N LYS A 690 -13.90 -7.92 3.96
CA LYS A 690 -12.58 -8.37 3.49
C LYS A 690 -11.53 -7.27 3.55
N LEU A 691 -11.94 -6.00 3.40
CA LEU A 691 -11.05 -4.84 3.44
C LEU A 691 -10.45 -4.61 4.84
N LEU A 692 -11.06 -5.17 5.89
CA LEU A 692 -10.59 -5.07 7.27
C LEU A 692 -9.33 -5.89 7.55
N VAL A 693 -9.14 -7.01 6.83
CA VAL A 693 -8.13 -8.02 7.16
C VAL A 693 -6.71 -7.44 7.10
N LEU A 694 -6.32 -6.87 5.96
CA LEU A 694 -4.95 -6.36 5.79
C LEU A 694 -4.69 -5.09 6.61
N LYS A 695 -5.69 -4.21 6.75
CA LYS A 695 -5.58 -2.93 7.47
C LYS A 695 -5.51 -3.09 8.99
N TYR A 696 -6.14 -4.13 9.54
CA TYR A 696 -6.17 -4.40 10.99
C TYR A 696 -5.45 -5.70 11.41
N ARG A 697 -4.64 -6.32 10.53
CA ARG A 697 -3.89 -7.55 10.85
C ARG A 697 -3.03 -7.46 12.11
N LEU A 698 -2.43 -6.29 12.37
CA LEU A 698 -1.59 -6.05 13.55
C LEU A 698 -2.43 -5.89 14.82
N SER A 699 -3.67 -5.41 14.70
CA SER A 699 -4.61 -5.27 15.81
C SER A 699 -5.03 -6.61 16.43
N ILE A 700 -4.91 -7.73 15.69
CA ILE A 700 -5.17 -9.08 16.19
C ILE A 700 -4.25 -9.44 17.37
N PHE A 701 -3.07 -8.81 17.48
CA PHE A 701 -2.20 -9.00 18.63
C PHE A 701 -2.47 -7.96 19.72
N SER A 702 -2.62 -6.70 19.32
CA SER A 702 -2.72 -5.58 20.26
C SER A 702 -4.00 -5.57 21.10
N PHE A 703 -5.15 -5.82 20.48
CA PHE A 703 -6.43 -5.74 21.20
C PHE A 703 -6.67 -6.92 22.15
N PRO A 704 -6.26 -8.16 21.84
CA PRO A 704 -6.24 -9.22 22.85
C PRO A 704 -5.33 -8.96 24.04
N VAL A 705 -4.19 -8.28 23.86
CA VAL A 705 -3.34 -7.82 24.99
C VAL A 705 -4.09 -6.77 25.83
N PHE A 706 -4.80 -5.84 25.20
CA PHE A 706 -5.68 -4.89 25.90
C PHE A 706 -6.73 -5.60 26.77
N ILE A 707 -7.46 -6.58 26.21
CA ILE A 707 -8.46 -7.35 26.97
C ILE A 707 -7.81 -8.16 28.09
N THR A 708 -6.69 -8.82 27.82
CA THR A 708 -5.97 -9.63 28.81
C THR A 708 -5.45 -8.79 29.98
N THR A 709 -4.92 -7.59 29.71
CA THR A 709 -4.46 -6.66 30.75
C THR A 709 -5.62 -6.05 31.55
N LEU A 710 -6.77 -5.79 30.91
CA LEU A 710 -7.98 -5.34 31.59
C LEU A 710 -8.56 -6.44 32.51
N VAL A 711 -8.56 -7.70 32.06
CA VAL A 711 -8.89 -8.85 32.91
C VAL A 711 -7.92 -8.92 34.08
N PHE A 712 -6.61 -8.81 33.83
CA PHE A 712 -5.58 -8.82 34.87
C PHE A 712 -5.79 -7.71 35.91
N PHE A 713 -6.19 -6.50 35.48
CA PHE A 713 -6.55 -5.40 36.35
C PHE A 713 -7.73 -5.75 37.28
N LEU A 714 -8.80 -6.35 36.74
CA LEU A 714 -9.96 -6.79 37.54
C LEU A 714 -9.58 -7.88 38.54
N GLN A 715 -8.71 -8.83 38.14
CA GLN A 715 -8.19 -9.86 39.05
C GLN A 715 -7.40 -9.24 40.21
N PHE A 716 -6.51 -8.28 39.94
CA PHE A 716 -5.78 -7.54 40.99
C PHE A 716 -6.69 -6.68 41.86
N ARG A 717 -7.73 -6.05 41.29
CA ARG A 717 -8.72 -5.29 42.06
C ARG A 717 -9.43 -6.17 43.09
N LYS A 718 -9.83 -7.39 42.71
CA LYS A 718 -10.43 -8.36 43.65
C LYS A 718 -9.40 -8.89 44.64
N TYR A 719 -8.19 -9.22 44.19
CA TYR A 719 -7.11 -9.70 45.05
C TYR A 719 -6.75 -8.69 46.16
N ILE A 720 -6.66 -7.41 45.83
CA ILE A 720 -6.41 -6.32 46.78
C ILE A 720 -7.54 -6.19 47.82
N LYS A 721 -8.78 -6.55 47.48
CA LYS A 721 -9.93 -6.42 48.38
C LYS A 721 -10.13 -7.67 49.25
N GLU A 722 -10.04 -8.86 48.66
CA GLU A 722 -10.53 -10.12 49.22
C GLU A 722 -9.42 -11.14 49.52
N ASP A 723 -8.14 -10.86 49.21
CA ASP A 723 -7.00 -11.80 49.31
C ASP A 723 -7.14 -13.10 48.49
N VAL A 724 -8.14 -13.16 47.61
CA VAL A 724 -8.36 -14.24 46.65
C VAL A 724 -8.06 -13.72 45.26
N PHE A 725 -7.12 -14.36 44.57
CA PHE A 725 -6.80 -14.06 43.18
C PHE A 725 -7.73 -14.90 42.29
N PRO A 726 -8.75 -14.28 41.67
CA PRO A 726 -9.77 -15.01 40.91
C PRO A 726 -9.17 -15.68 39.67
N SER A 727 -9.83 -16.73 39.17
CA SER A 727 -9.44 -17.36 37.90
C SER A 727 -9.56 -16.38 36.72
N PHE A 728 -8.83 -16.63 35.63
CA PHE A 728 -8.94 -15.80 34.43
C PHE A 728 -10.37 -15.79 33.85
N GLY A 729 -11.07 -16.93 33.91
CA GLY A 729 -12.47 -17.04 33.53
C GLY A 729 -13.40 -16.17 34.38
N GLU A 730 -13.19 -16.09 35.70
CA GLU A 730 -13.93 -15.15 36.55
C GLU A 730 -13.64 -13.70 36.18
N GLY A 731 -12.41 -13.36 35.83
CA GLY A 731 -12.04 -12.02 35.37
C GLY A 731 -12.73 -11.65 34.05
N LEU A 732 -12.87 -12.58 33.11
CA LEU A 732 -13.68 -12.40 31.89
C LEU A 732 -15.16 -12.16 32.23
N LEU A 733 -15.71 -12.88 33.20
CA LEU A 733 -17.10 -12.68 33.64
C LEU A 733 -17.31 -11.31 34.29
N MET A 734 -16.33 -10.80 35.05
CA MET A 734 -16.38 -9.44 35.60
C MET A 734 -16.34 -8.37 34.50
N LEU A 735 -15.61 -8.61 33.41
CA LEU A 735 -15.57 -7.71 32.26
C LEU A 735 -16.91 -7.70 31.49
N CYS A 736 -17.60 -8.84 31.44
CA CYS A 736 -18.93 -8.98 30.83
C CYS A 736 -20.10 -8.54 31.72
N ASP A 737 -19.84 -8.03 32.93
CA ASP A 737 -20.86 -7.38 33.74
C ASP A 737 -21.40 -6.16 32.97
N PRO A 738 -22.73 -6.02 32.78
CA PRO A 738 -23.35 -4.84 32.17
C PRO A 738 -22.79 -3.50 32.68
N HIS A 739 -22.46 -3.39 33.97
CA HIS A 739 -21.92 -2.17 34.55
C HIS A 739 -20.51 -1.80 34.07
N MET A 740 -19.76 -2.76 33.52
CA MET A 740 -18.43 -2.54 32.94
C MET A 740 -18.47 -2.56 31.41
N LEU A 741 -19.23 -3.49 30.82
CA LEU A 741 -19.28 -3.71 29.39
C LEU A 741 -19.88 -2.50 28.64
N PHE A 742 -21.02 -1.96 29.09
CA PHE A 742 -21.69 -0.85 28.39
C PHE A 742 -20.86 0.44 28.42
N PRO A 743 -20.31 0.90 29.55
CA PRO A 743 -19.42 2.06 29.56
C PRO A 743 -18.19 1.86 28.69
N LEU A 744 -17.60 0.65 28.71
CA LEU A 744 -16.44 0.34 27.87
C LEU A 744 -16.78 0.42 26.38
N ALA A 745 -17.89 -0.17 25.96
CA ALA A 745 -18.34 -0.10 24.57
C ALA A 745 -18.65 1.34 24.12
N LEU A 746 -19.24 2.15 25.00
CA LEU A 746 -19.50 3.57 24.74
C LEU A 746 -18.20 4.36 24.57
N VAL A 747 -17.22 4.16 25.47
CA VAL A 747 -15.91 4.80 25.36
C VAL A 747 -15.24 4.44 24.04
N LEU A 748 -15.21 3.17 23.66
CA LEU A 748 -14.61 2.72 22.40
C LEU A 748 -15.35 3.24 21.16
N SER A 749 -16.65 3.51 21.26
CA SER A 749 -17.45 4.09 20.18
C SER A 749 -17.03 5.52 19.85
N VAL A 750 -16.74 6.32 20.89
CA VAL A 750 -16.40 7.75 20.70
C VAL A 750 -14.88 7.96 20.60
N LEU A 751 -14.07 7.00 21.07
CA LEU A 751 -12.61 7.12 21.11
C LEU A 751 -12.00 7.44 19.74
N SER A 752 -12.49 6.83 18.66
CA SER A 752 -11.99 7.13 17.30
C SER A 752 -12.20 8.59 16.92
N SER A 753 -13.37 9.17 17.27
CA SER A 753 -13.68 10.58 16.99
C SER A 753 -12.83 11.54 17.82
N PHE A 754 -12.47 11.17 19.05
CA PHE A 754 -11.53 11.95 19.85
C PHE A 754 -10.09 11.80 19.34
N ALA A 755 -9.69 10.58 18.98
CA ALA A 755 -8.34 10.26 18.50
C ALA A 755 -8.02 10.92 17.14
N SER A 756 -9.02 11.17 16.29
CA SER A 756 -8.84 11.90 15.02
C SER A 756 -8.80 13.43 15.18
N HIS A 757 -9.15 13.96 16.36
CA HIS A 757 -9.18 15.41 16.56
C HIS A 757 -7.78 16.00 16.79
N ARG A 758 -7.45 17.11 16.10
CA ARG A 758 -6.10 17.73 16.09
C ARG A 758 -5.53 17.98 17.50
N PHE A 759 -6.34 18.48 18.44
CA PHE A 759 -5.89 18.72 19.82
C PHE A 759 -5.47 17.44 20.54
N PHE A 760 -6.28 16.38 20.46
CA PHE A 760 -5.99 15.10 21.11
C PHE A 760 -4.82 14.38 20.45
N GLN A 761 -4.67 14.49 19.13
CA GLN A 761 -3.48 13.95 18.46
C GLN A 761 -2.20 14.59 18.98
N LYS A 762 -2.18 15.90 19.19
CA LYS A 762 -1.02 16.62 19.76
C LYS A 762 -0.75 16.21 21.20
N LEU A 763 -1.80 15.93 21.99
CA LEU A 763 -1.64 15.42 23.36
C LEU A 763 -1.04 14.01 23.37
N LEU A 764 -1.55 13.12 22.50
CA LEU A 764 -1.08 11.74 22.39
C LEU A 764 0.34 11.65 21.82
N SER A 765 0.75 12.58 20.97
CA SER A 765 2.11 12.59 20.40
C SER A 765 3.20 12.88 21.43
N TYR A 766 2.89 13.59 22.53
CA TYR A 766 3.87 13.81 23.62
C TYR A 766 4.25 12.53 24.38
N ILE A 767 3.41 11.50 24.32
CA ILE A 767 3.59 10.23 25.03
C ILE A 767 3.95 9.12 24.03
N ASP A 768 3.98 9.43 22.73
CA ASP A 768 4.29 8.48 21.67
C ASP A 768 5.78 8.09 21.73
N PRO A 769 6.12 6.79 21.79
CA PRO A 769 7.52 6.36 21.81
C PRO A 769 8.28 6.63 20.50
N VAL A 770 7.58 6.83 19.37
CA VAL A 770 8.22 7.13 18.07
C VAL A 770 7.56 8.36 17.47
N ASP A 771 8.31 9.46 17.37
CA ASP A 771 7.83 10.68 16.73
C ASP A 771 7.76 10.47 15.20
N PHE A 772 6.57 10.16 14.69
CA PHE A 772 6.34 10.01 13.26
C PHE A 772 6.21 11.38 12.58
N GLY A 773 7.36 12.01 12.34
CA GLY A 773 7.57 13.03 11.31
C GLY A 773 6.85 14.36 11.52
N ASN A 774 7.55 15.44 11.19
CA ASN A 774 7.01 16.78 11.33
C ASN A 774 5.86 17.04 10.32
N LYS A 775 4.61 17.01 10.80
CA LYS A 775 3.40 17.29 9.99
C LYS A 775 3.47 18.61 9.21
N THR A 776 4.27 19.58 9.65
CA THR A 776 4.45 20.85 8.93
C THR A 776 5.19 20.66 7.61
N LEU A 777 6.19 19.78 7.56
CA LEU A 777 6.96 19.52 6.33
C LEU A 777 6.10 18.82 5.28
N MET A 778 5.23 17.90 5.70
CA MET A 778 4.31 17.19 4.80
C MET A 778 3.35 18.16 4.10
N HIS A 779 2.87 19.17 4.82
CA HIS A 779 1.99 20.21 4.28
C HIS A 779 2.70 21.06 3.21
N GLU A 780 3.95 21.46 3.45
CA GLU A 780 4.72 22.28 2.51
C GLU A 780 5.00 21.52 1.20
N ILE A 781 5.29 20.23 1.27
CA ILE A 781 5.60 19.40 0.10
C ILE A 781 4.37 19.11 -0.75
N ALA A 782 3.26 18.73 -0.11
CA ALA A 782 2.02 18.43 -0.82
C ALA A 782 1.33 19.71 -1.33
N LYS A 783 1.74 20.90 -0.84
CA LYS A 783 1.05 22.19 -1.03
C LYS A 783 -0.43 22.12 -0.63
N SER A 784 -0.79 21.18 0.23
CA SER A 784 -2.15 20.93 0.73
C SER A 784 -2.12 20.37 2.15
N ASP A 785 -3.23 20.48 2.87
CA ASP A 785 -3.35 19.98 4.25
C ASP A 785 -3.26 18.44 4.27
N VAL A 786 -2.12 17.90 4.71
CA VAL A 786 -1.92 16.46 4.90
C VAL A 786 -2.32 16.04 6.31
N PHE A 787 -3.14 15.01 6.42
CA PHE A 787 -3.63 14.44 7.67
C PHE A 787 -3.09 13.01 7.85
N VAL A 788 -2.85 12.63 9.11
CA VAL A 788 -2.45 11.26 9.48
C VAL A 788 -3.10 10.89 10.82
N ASN A 789 -3.85 9.79 10.85
CA ASN A 789 -4.48 9.24 12.05
C ASN A 789 -3.71 8.01 12.53
N LEU A 790 -2.79 8.21 13.49
CA LEU A 790 -1.88 7.16 13.98
C LEU A 790 -2.44 6.34 15.16
N TYR A 791 -3.42 6.89 15.87
CA TYR A 791 -3.95 6.32 17.12
C TYR A 791 -5.18 5.42 16.87
N PHE A 792 -5.80 4.93 17.95
CA PHE A 792 -6.95 4.00 17.97
C PHE A 792 -7.76 3.92 16.66
N LEU A 793 -7.69 2.76 16.00
CA LEU A 793 -8.32 2.40 14.72
C LEU A 793 -7.95 3.26 13.50
N GLY A 794 -7.30 4.41 13.65
CA GLY A 794 -6.88 5.28 12.54
C GLY A 794 -8.03 5.84 11.70
N LEU A 795 -9.26 5.82 12.22
CA LEU A 795 -10.47 6.23 11.49
C LEU A 795 -10.61 7.75 11.42
N GLU A 796 -10.99 8.26 10.26
CA GLU A 796 -11.35 9.66 10.07
C GLU A 796 -12.87 9.87 10.14
N GLU A 797 -13.62 8.87 9.68
CA GLU A 797 -15.06 8.88 9.52
C GLU A 797 -15.78 8.71 10.87
N LYS A 798 -16.43 9.78 11.34
CA LYS A 798 -17.27 9.72 12.55
C LYS A 798 -18.45 8.75 12.41
N ALA A 799 -18.93 8.50 11.19
CA ALA A 799 -20.02 7.56 10.92
C ALA A 799 -19.66 6.09 11.22
N LEU A 800 -18.36 5.78 11.30
CA LEU A 800 -17.83 4.44 11.55
C LEU A 800 -17.59 4.15 13.06
N TRP A 801 -18.26 4.87 13.96
CA TRP A 801 -18.13 4.73 15.42
C TRP A 801 -18.34 3.28 15.92
N PHE A 802 -19.20 2.51 15.25
CA PHE A 802 -19.56 1.15 15.65
C PHE A 802 -18.39 0.15 15.51
N PHE A 803 -17.32 0.50 14.79
CA PHE A 803 -16.12 -0.35 14.71
C PHE A 803 -15.45 -0.56 16.08
N GLY A 804 -15.51 0.42 16.98
CA GLY A 804 -14.95 0.28 18.34
C GLY A 804 -15.59 -0.88 19.12
N PRO A 805 -16.93 -0.90 19.29
CA PRO A 805 -17.64 -2.04 19.87
C PRO A 805 -17.44 -3.36 19.12
N VAL A 806 -17.42 -3.35 17.79
CA VAL A 806 -17.18 -4.57 16.98
C VAL A 806 -15.82 -5.20 17.32
N VAL A 807 -14.78 -4.36 17.39
CA VAL A 807 -13.43 -4.76 17.75
C VAL A 807 -13.36 -5.31 19.18
N LEU A 808 -14.09 -4.70 20.12
CA LEU A 808 -14.21 -5.20 21.50
C LEU A 808 -14.78 -6.62 21.51
N VAL A 809 -15.88 -6.86 20.79
CA VAL A 809 -16.52 -8.18 20.71
C VAL A 809 -15.56 -9.20 20.10
N ILE A 810 -14.94 -8.90 18.95
CA ILE A 810 -13.96 -9.81 18.31
C ILE A 810 -12.81 -10.15 19.26
N SER A 811 -12.22 -9.13 19.90
CA SER A 811 -11.05 -9.31 20.78
C SER A 811 -11.39 -10.11 22.03
N LEU A 812 -12.55 -9.85 22.63
CA LEU A 812 -13.07 -10.62 23.76
C LEU A 812 -13.29 -12.09 23.37
N SER A 813 -13.88 -12.33 22.20
CA SER A 813 -14.11 -13.68 21.67
C SER A 813 -12.81 -14.43 21.41
N LEU A 814 -11.80 -13.78 20.83
CA LEU A 814 -10.47 -14.35 20.63
C LEU A 814 -9.79 -14.72 21.95
N VAL A 815 -9.82 -13.83 22.94
CA VAL A 815 -9.26 -14.10 24.27
C VAL A 815 -10.01 -15.24 24.97
N CYS A 816 -11.34 -15.27 24.88
CA CYS A 816 -12.17 -16.33 25.44
C CYS A 816 -11.89 -17.69 24.77
N ALA A 817 -11.83 -17.73 23.43
CA ALA A 817 -11.51 -18.94 22.67
C ALA A 817 -10.10 -19.43 22.99
N PHE A 818 -9.12 -18.53 23.04
CA PHE A 818 -7.73 -18.85 23.39
C PHE A 818 -7.60 -19.39 24.83
N TYR A 819 -8.29 -18.77 25.79
CA TYR A 819 -8.37 -19.25 27.18
C TYR A 819 -8.93 -20.69 27.24
N ASN A 820 -10.06 -20.95 26.57
CA ASN A 820 -10.68 -22.28 26.59
C ASN A 820 -9.79 -23.33 25.91
N LEU A 821 -9.15 -22.98 24.79
CA LEU A 821 -8.18 -23.84 24.10
C LEU A 821 -7.02 -24.22 25.02
N LEU A 822 -6.43 -23.25 25.72
CA LEU A 822 -5.34 -23.51 26.67
C LEU A 822 -5.79 -24.37 27.86
N GLN A 823 -7.01 -24.17 28.36
CA GLN A 823 -7.57 -25.01 29.42
C GLN A 823 -7.73 -26.46 28.97
N VAL A 824 -8.28 -26.69 27.77
CA VAL A 824 -8.41 -28.04 27.19
C VAL A 824 -7.04 -28.68 27.00
N LEU A 825 -6.07 -27.94 26.45
CA LEU A 825 -4.70 -28.44 26.28
C LEU A 825 -4.02 -28.79 27.61
N LEU A 826 -4.16 -27.95 28.63
CA LEU A 826 -3.61 -28.24 29.95
C LEU A 826 -4.29 -29.45 30.59
N TRP A 827 -5.62 -29.55 30.46
CA TRP A 827 -6.38 -30.69 30.98
C TRP A 827 -5.95 -32.01 30.33
N THR A 828 -5.77 -32.04 28.99
CA THR A 828 -5.30 -33.23 28.27
C THR A 828 -3.88 -33.60 28.68
N ILE A 829 -2.96 -32.62 28.77
CA ILE A 829 -1.57 -32.85 29.24
C ILE A 829 -1.57 -33.45 30.65
N VAL A 830 -2.32 -32.87 31.59
CA VAL A 830 -2.39 -33.35 32.97
C VAL A 830 -2.98 -34.76 33.04
N MET A 831 -4.01 -35.05 32.24
CA MET A 831 -4.63 -36.37 32.16
C MET A 831 -3.65 -37.43 31.60
N VAL A 832 -2.92 -37.10 30.53
CA VAL A 832 -1.90 -37.97 29.93
C VAL A 832 -0.76 -38.23 30.91
N MET A 833 -0.25 -37.18 31.58
CA MET A 833 0.82 -37.31 32.57
C MET A 833 0.42 -38.22 33.74
N ARG A 834 -0.85 -38.16 34.18
CA ARG A 834 -1.39 -39.05 35.22
C ARG A 834 -1.48 -40.49 34.74
N LYS A 835 -1.97 -40.73 33.51
CA LYS A 835 -2.06 -42.08 32.94
C LYS A 835 -0.70 -42.74 32.75
N LEU A 836 0.27 -41.99 32.23
CA LEU A 836 1.63 -42.50 31.92
C LEU A 836 2.55 -42.59 33.14
N HIS A 837 2.07 -42.29 34.35
CA HIS A 837 2.80 -42.43 35.62
C HIS A 837 4.21 -41.79 35.62
N PHE A 838 4.46 -40.69 34.91
CA PHE A 838 5.78 -40.04 34.83
C PHE A 838 6.30 -39.55 36.21
N PRO A 839 7.14 -40.32 36.93
CA PRO A 839 7.41 -40.05 38.36
C PRO A 839 8.31 -38.83 38.57
N CYS A 840 9.11 -38.47 37.55
CA CYS A 840 10.11 -37.40 37.61
C CYS A 840 9.48 -35.98 37.62
N LEU A 841 8.32 -35.81 36.97
CA LEU A 841 7.55 -34.56 36.94
C LEU A 841 6.34 -34.55 37.90
N LEU A 842 5.94 -35.73 38.38
CA LEU A 842 4.85 -35.93 39.36
C LEU A 842 5.32 -35.85 40.83
N LYS A 843 6.63 -35.78 41.12
CA LYS A 843 7.11 -35.49 42.48
C LYS A 843 6.64 -34.09 42.90
N PRO A 844 5.75 -33.98 43.89
CA PRO A 844 5.22 -32.69 44.30
C PRO A 844 6.26 -32.04 45.21
N GLY A 845 7.22 -31.37 44.60
CA GLY A 845 8.30 -30.68 45.28
C GLY A 845 8.78 -29.55 44.41
N MET A 846 8.13 -28.39 44.50
CA MET A 846 8.78 -27.15 44.10
C MET A 846 9.96 -26.99 45.07
N SER A 847 11.16 -27.39 44.66
CA SER A 847 12.32 -27.33 45.56
C SER A 847 12.54 -25.89 46.01
N GLY A 848 12.25 -25.61 47.28
CA GLY A 848 12.50 -24.30 47.92
C GLY A 848 13.97 -23.93 48.00
N ASN A 849 14.89 -24.82 47.60
CA ASN A 849 16.30 -24.51 47.44
C ASN A 849 16.61 -24.03 46.03
N TYR A 850 17.10 -22.79 45.94
CA TYR A 850 17.74 -22.19 44.78
C TYR A 850 18.80 -23.16 44.21
N ASN A 851 18.48 -23.85 43.12
CA ASN A 851 19.38 -24.85 42.56
C ASN A 851 20.57 -24.12 41.91
N LYS A 852 21.79 -24.27 42.44
CA LYS A 852 23.01 -23.59 41.95
C LYS A 852 23.18 -23.69 40.42
N ARG A 853 22.77 -24.83 39.82
CA ARG A 853 22.79 -25.04 38.37
C ARG A 853 21.84 -24.11 37.60
N ARG A 854 20.68 -23.78 38.17
CA ARG A 854 19.70 -22.86 37.56
C ARG A 854 20.17 -21.41 37.65
N ALA A 855 20.69 -21.01 38.81
CA ALA A 855 21.28 -19.69 39.00
C ALA A 855 22.43 -19.45 38.01
N LEU A 856 23.30 -20.46 37.84
CA LEU A 856 24.38 -20.42 36.85
C LEU A 856 23.85 -20.30 35.41
N GLY A 857 22.83 -21.08 35.04
CA GLY A 857 22.22 -21.00 33.71
C GLY A 857 21.54 -19.65 33.44
N THR A 858 20.83 -19.09 34.42
CA THR A 858 20.24 -17.75 34.32
C THR A 858 21.32 -16.67 34.21
N ALA A 859 22.38 -16.74 35.03
CA ALA A 859 23.51 -15.82 34.95
C ALA A 859 24.22 -15.90 33.59
N LEU A 860 24.41 -17.12 33.05
CA LEU A 860 25.00 -17.32 31.72
C LEU A 860 24.14 -16.69 30.63
N ILE A 861 22.83 -16.99 30.59
CA ILE A 861 21.91 -16.43 29.59
C ILE A 861 21.91 -14.90 29.68
N LEU A 862 21.78 -14.34 30.88
CA LEU A 862 21.77 -12.89 31.09
C LEU A 862 23.10 -12.22 30.72
N THR A 863 24.23 -12.92 30.86
CA THR A 863 25.54 -12.44 30.42
C THR A 863 25.70 -12.52 28.90
N LEU A 864 25.10 -13.52 28.25
CA LEU A 864 25.12 -13.68 26.80
C LEU A 864 24.22 -12.69 26.07
N VAL A 865 23.18 -12.15 26.72
CA VAL A 865 22.29 -11.14 26.12
C VAL A 865 23.02 -9.89 25.64
N PRO A 866 23.81 -9.18 26.47
CA PRO A 866 24.54 -8.00 26.01
C PRO A 866 25.69 -8.32 25.04
N LEU A 867 26.09 -9.59 24.90
CA LEU A 867 27.25 -9.99 24.11
C LEU A 867 26.92 -10.58 22.74
N TYR A 868 25.81 -11.31 22.62
CA TYR A 868 25.57 -12.13 21.44
C TYR A 868 24.09 -12.48 21.18
N ILE A 869 23.31 -12.77 22.22
CA ILE A 869 21.96 -13.32 22.08
C ILE A 869 20.91 -12.21 22.20
N PRO A 870 19.98 -12.05 21.25
CA PRO A 870 18.92 -11.04 21.36
C PRO A 870 17.97 -11.37 22.52
N TYR A 871 17.44 -10.35 23.22
CA TYR A 871 16.58 -10.53 24.40
C TYR A 871 15.29 -11.34 24.13
N GLN A 872 14.88 -11.43 22.87
CA GLN A 872 13.76 -12.24 22.39
C GLN A 872 13.98 -13.73 22.65
N PHE A 873 15.21 -14.24 22.59
CA PHE A 873 15.54 -15.64 22.91
C PHE A 873 15.25 -15.99 24.39
N PRO A 874 15.80 -15.27 25.40
CA PRO A 874 15.44 -15.51 26.79
C PRO A 874 13.95 -15.29 27.09
N TYR A 875 13.25 -14.43 26.34
CA TYR A 875 11.79 -14.31 26.43
C TYR A 875 11.08 -15.60 26.03
N VAL A 876 11.42 -16.20 24.87
CA VAL A 876 10.87 -17.48 24.42
C VAL A 876 11.16 -18.59 25.45
N VAL A 877 12.40 -18.65 25.97
CA VAL A 877 12.77 -19.59 27.04
C VAL A 877 11.92 -19.36 28.30
N SER A 878 11.69 -18.11 28.68
CA SER A 878 10.85 -17.74 29.83
C SER A 878 9.40 -18.18 29.64
N CYS A 879 8.82 -18.05 28.44
CA CYS A 879 7.50 -18.58 28.11
C CYS A 879 7.44 -20.11 28.31
N LEU A 880 8.42 -20.85 27.80
CA LEU A 880 8.48 -22.32 27.96
C LEU A 880 8.61 -22.75 29.42
N VAL A 881 9.43 -22.04 30.21
CA VAL A 881 9.56 -22.27 31.64
C VAL A 881 8.25 -21.95 32.36
N GLN A 882 7.58 -20.85 32.02
CA GLN A 882 6.29 -20.47 32.60
C GLN A 882 5.18 -21.50 32.26
N CYS A 883 5.15 -22.08 31.05
CA CYS A 883 4.28 -23.21 30.71
C CYS A 883 4.50 -24.38 31.69
N THR A 884 5.76 -24.70 31.99
CA THR A 884 6.10 -25.77 32.94
C THR A 884 5.65 -25.44 34.36
N VAL A 885 5.76 -24.18 34.80
CA VAL A 885 5.25 -23.72 36.11
C VAL A 885 3.74 -23.91 36.19
N VAL A 886 3.00 -23.49 35.15
CA VAL A 886 1.55 -23.63 35.09
C VAL A 886 1.13 -25.10 35.12
N ILE A 887 1.73 -25.98 34.30
CA ILE A 887 1.43 -27.43 34.32
C ILE A 887 1.61 -28.00 35.74
N ARG A 888 2.72 -27.66 36.41
CA ARG A 888 2.97 -28.09 37.80
C ARG A 888 1.94 -27.55 38.79
N ALA A 889 1.54 -26.29 38.65
CA ALA A 889 0.52 -25.67 39.49
C ALA A 889 -0.84 -26.40 39.35
N PHE A 890 -1.23 -26.76 38.12
CA PHE A 890 -2.46 -27.53 37.85
C PHE A 890 -2.40 -28.96 38.40
N VAL A 891 -1.27 -29.67 38.24
CA VAL A 891 -1.08 -31.01 38.83
C VAL A 891 -1.19 -30.97 40.35
N THR A 892 -0.58 -29.98 41.00
CA THR A 892 -0.55 -29.83 42.46
C THR A 892 -1.91 -29.42 43.03
N SER A 893 -2.58 -28.45 42.39
CA SER A 893 -3.89 -27.93 42.83
C SER A 893 -5.00 -28.97 42.79
N SER A 894 -4.94 -29.94 41.87
CA SER A 894 -5.97 -30.99 41.82
C SER A 894 -5.90 -31.98 42.99
N GLY A 895 -4.85 -31.94 43.82
CA GLY A 895 -4.73 -32.74 45.04
C GLY A 895 -4.97 -31.98 46.36
N GLN A 896 -4.97 -30.64 46.37
CA GLN A 896 -5.09 -29.80 47.58
C GLN A 896 -5.95 -28.54 47.32
N LYS A 897 -7.00 -28.32 48.13
CA LYS A 897 -7.90 -27.15 48.04
C LYS A 897 -7.50 -26.01 48.99
N HIS A 898 -6.23 -25.57 48.92
CA HIS A 898 -5.76 -24.42 49.72
C HIS A 898 -5.82 -23.12 48.90
N VAL A 899 -6.37 -22.05 49.48
CA VAL A 899 -6.56 -20.74 48.80
C VAL A 899 -5.25 -20.19 48.22
N SER A 900 -4.13 -20.35 48.92
CA SER A 900 -2.83 -19.88 48.44
C SER A 900 -2.31 -20.67 47.21
N VAL A 901 -2.64 -21.97 47.11
CA VAL A 901 -2.29 -22.80 45.94
C VAL A 901 -3.13 -22.39 44.74
N GLU A 902 -4.41 -22.07 44.97
CA GLU A 902 -5.31 -21.56 43.94
C GLU A 902 -4.90 -20.16 43.45
N ASN A 903 -4.54 -19.25 44.35
CA ASN A 903 -4.01 -17.93 44.01
C ASN A 903 -2.75 -18.05 43.14
N PHE A 904 -1.82 -18.93 43.53
CA PHE A 904 -0.61 -19.20 42.76
C PHE A 904 -0.93 -19.73 41.36
N ARG A 905 -1.84 -20.71 41.24
CA ARG A 905 -2.27 -21.27 39.96
C ARG A 905 -2.91 -20.21 39.07
N ASN A 906 -3.87 -19.47 39.59
CA ASN A 906 -4.65 -18.48 38.84
C ASN A 906 -3.78 -17.32 38.34
N PHE A 907 -2.88 -16.79 39.20
CA PHE A 907 -1.93 -15.75 38.81
C PHE A 907 -0.98 -16.21 37.70
N ASN A 908 -0.33 -17.36 37.87
CA ASN A 908 0.64 -17.85 36.89
C ASN A 908 -0.01 -18.21 35.55
N PHE A 909 -1.26 -18.66 35.57
CA PHE A 909 -2.02 -18.92 34.35
C PHE A 909 -2.40 -17.62 33.63
N SER A 910 -2.88 -16.60 34.34
CA SER A 910 -3.13 -15.27 33.75
C SER A 910 -1.86 -14.64 33.18
N LEU A 911 -0.73 -14.76 33.89
CA LEU A 911 0.58 -14.29 33.41
C LEU A 911 0.99 -15.02 32.13
N LEU A 912 0.79 -16.35 32.07
CA LEU A 912 1.10 -17.13 30.86
C LEU A 912 0.26 -16.69 29.66
N ILE A 913 -1.04 -16.46 29.83
CA ILE A 913 -1.91 -15.97 28.75
C ILE A 913 -1.38 -14.65 28.18
N LEU A 914 -0.99 -13.70 29.06
CA LEU A 914 -0.41 -12.43 28.64
C LEU A 914 0.93 -12.62 27.91
N MET A 915 1.81 -13.49 28.42
CA MET A 915 3.09 -13.81 27.77
C MET A 915 2.90 -14.41 26.38
N LEU A 916 1.90 -15.27 26.19
CA LEU A 916 1.61 -15.91 24.90
C LEU A 916 1.04 -14.94 23.88
N TRP A 917 0.27 -13.92 24.28
CA TRP A 917 -0.19 -12.88 23.36
C TRP A 917 0.93 -11.93 22.90
N ILE A 918 1.97 -11.75 23.71
CA ILE A 918 3.15 -10.93 23.39
C ILE A 918 4.22 -11.72 22.61
N LEU A 919 4.18 -13.05 22.69
CA LEU A 919 5.13 -13.93 22.01
C LEU A 919 5.26 -13.69 20.49
N PRO A 920 4.16 -13.48 19.72
CA PRO A 920 4.24 -13.17 18.29
C PRO A 920 5.08 -11.94 17.94
N VAL A 921 5.22 -10.97 18.85
CA VAL A 921 6.06 -9.77 18.65
C VAL A 921 7.55 -10.12 18.69
N ASN A 922 7.94 -11.14 19.46
CA ASN A 922 9.34 -11.48 19.71
C ASN A 922 9.89 -12.52 18.72
N ILE A 923 9.02 -13.33 18.11
CA ILE A 923 9.40 -14.40 17.18
C ILE A 923 10.09 -13.87 15.90
N PRO A 924 9.59 -12.84 15.20
CA PRO A 924 10.17 -12.41 13.92
C PRO A 924 11.63 -12.01 14.02
N VAL A 925 12.00 -11.20 15.02
CA VAL A 925 13.40 -10.77 15.24
C VAL A 925 14.29 -11.98 15.55
N LEU A 926 13.77 -12.96 16.29
CA LEU A 926 14.51 -14.20 16.58
C LEU A 926 14.76 -15.02 15.30
N ILE A 927 13.80 -15.08 14.38
CA ILE A 927 13.98 -15.74 13.08
C ILE A 927 15.09 -15.06 12.27
N VAL A 928 15.11 -13.72 12.24
CA VAL A 928 16.19 -12.95 11.56
C VAL A 928 17.56 -13.27 12.18
N TRP A 929 17.63 -13.36 13.51
CA TRP A 929 18.88 -13.71 14.20
C TRP A 929 19.38 -15.11 13.85
N ILE A 930 18.49 -16.13 13.88
CA ILE A 930 18.84 -17.51 13.53
C ILE A 930 19.31 -17.62 12.08
N HIS A 931 18.66 -16.90 11.16
CA HIS A 931 19.06 -16.83 9.75
C HIS A 931 20.48 -16.29 9.57
N ASN A 932 20.77 -15.11 10.14
CA ASN A 932 22.11 -14.50 10.08
C ASN A 932 23.18 -15.39 10.73
N PHE A 933 22.85 -16.07 11.82
CA PHE A 933 23.76 -17.02 12.46
C PHE A 933 24.12 -18.19 11.52
N SER A 934 23.15 -18.70 10.76
CA SER A 934 23.38 -19.77 9.80
C SER A 934 24.31 -19.35 8.65
N LEU A 935 24.28 -18.06 8.29
CA LEU A 935 25.18 -17.44 7.30
C LEU A 935 26.57 -17.10 7.86
N ARG A 936 26.88 -17.50 9.11
CA ARG A 936 28.13 -17.21 9.82
C ARG A 936 28.46 -15.71 9.92
N TRP A 937 27.44 -14.85 9.87
CA TRP A 937 27.62 -13.41 10.00
C TRP A 937 27.41 -13.01 11.46
N ALA A 938 28.50 -12.59 12.12
CA ALA A 938 28.45 -12.05 13.47
C ALA A 938 27.90 -10.63 13.42
N THR A 939 26.59 -10.51 13.54
CA THR A 939 25.85 -9.25 13.64
C THR A 939 26.19 -8.50 14.94
N PRO A 940 26.78 -7.29 14.87
CA PRO A 940 26.95 -6.43 16.03
C PRO A 940 25.62 -5.73 16.32
N PHE A 941 24.73 -6.33 17.10
CA PHE A 941 23.47 -5.66 17.48
C PHE A 941 23.70 -4.73 18.67
N SER A 942 23.02 -3.58 18.72
CA SER A 942 23.11 -2.65 19.87
C SER A 942 21.77 -2.48 20.58
N SER A 943 20.65 -2.54 19.84
CA SER A 943 19.28 -2.34 20.35
C SER A 943 18.67 -3.62 20.97
N HIS A 944 18.89 -4.78 20.36
CA HIS A 944 18.35 -6.08 20.82
C HIS A 944 19.20 -6.82 21.87
N HIS A 945 20.42 -6.34 22.12
CA HIS A 945 21.27 -6.78 23.22
C HIS A 945 21.03 -5.99 24.51
N ASN A 946 19.81 -5.44 24.65
CA ASN A 946 19.41 -4.71 25.84
C ASN A 946 19.04 -5.66 26.98
N PHE A 947 19.97 -5.84 27.90
CA PHE A 947 19.78 -6.61 29.13
C PHE A 947 18.58 -6.12 29.97
N LEU A 948 18.33 -4.80 30.04
CA LEU A 948 17.24 -4.23 30.82
C LEU A 948 15.86 -4.58 30.24
N ALA A 949 15.78 -4.93 28.96
CA ALA A 949 14.52 -5.31 28.31
C ALA A 949 13.96 -6.66 28.79
N ILE A 950 14.78 -7.51 29.43
CA ILE A 950 14.38 -8.90 29.76
C ILE A 950 14.65 -9.33 31.20
N ILE A 951 15.53 -8.61 31.92
CA ILE A 951 15.97 -8.94 33.27
C ILE A 951 14.77 -9.18 34.24
N SER A 952 13.77 -8.30 34.20
CA SER A 952 12.62 -8.35 35.12
C SER A 952 11.72 -9.54 34.83
N ILE A 953 11.52 -9.87 33.55
CA ILE A 953 10.74 -11.05 33.15
C ILE A 953 11.44 -12.33 33.63
N VAL A 954 12.75 -12.44 33.39
CA VAL A 954 13.53 -13.63 33.77
C VAL A 954 13.49 -13.84 35.29
N PHE A 955 13.72 -12.80 36.09
CA PHE A 955 13.66 -12.91 37.55
C PHE A 955 12.27 -13.23 38.07
N LEU A 956 11.20 -12.66 37.48
CA LEU A 956 9.84 -12.98 37.88
C LEU A 956 9.51 -14.45 37.59
N VAL A 957 9.89 -14.96 36.42
CA VAL A 957 9.69 -16.38 36.08
C VAL A 957 10.51 -17.29 36.98
N GLN A 958 11.75 -16.93 37.33
CA GLN A 958 12.52 -17.70 38.32
C GLN A 958 11.86 -17.72 39.70
N ASN A 959 11.29 -16.60 40.14
CA ASN A 959 10.51 -16.51 41.37
C ASN A 959 9.28 -17.43 41.33
N ASN A 960 8.56 -17.45 40.20
CA ASN A 960 7.43 -18.36 39.98
C ASN A 960 7.86 -19.84 40.02
N VAL A 961 9.02 -20.17 39.44
CA VAL A 961 9.62 -21.53 39.52
C VAL A 961 9.92 -21.94 40.97
N ALA A 962 10.33 -20.99 41.83
CA ALA A 962 10.57 -21.23 43.25
C ALA A 962 9.28 -21.44 44.07
N GLY A 963 8.11 -21.12 43.51
CA GLY A 963 6.81 -21.29 44.18
C GLY A 963 6.46 -20.16 45.13
N ASN A 964 7.09 -19.00 44.96
CA ASN A 964 6.73 -17.80 45.71
C ASN A 964 5.44 -17.22 45.13
N ILE A 965 4.51 -16.86 46.02
CA ILE A 965 3.22 -16.28 45.65
C ILE A 965 3.39 -14.76 45.50
N ILE A 966 2.75 -14.16 44.49
CA ILE A 966 2.75 -12.71 44.35
C ILE A 966 2.11 -12.07 45.60
N PRO A 967 2.75 -11.06 46.22
CA PRO A 967 2.23 -10.49 47.45
C PRO A 967 1.10 -9.51 47.17
N ARG A 968 0.21 -9.37 48.14
CA ARG A 968 -0.91 -8.44 48.08
C ARG A 968 -0.41 -7.02 48.35
N PRO A 969 -0.65 -6.05 47.45
CA PRO A 969 -0.40 -4.64 47.76
C PRO A 969 -1.23 -4.19 48.97
N THR A 970 -0.57 -3.75 50.04
CA THR A 970 -1.21 -3.32 51.29
C THR A 970 -1.19 -1.81 51.51
N SER A 971 -0.13 -1.12 51.06
CA SER A 971 -0.01 0.34 51.20
C SER A 971 -0.83 1.08 50.15
N ALA A 972 -1.32 2.28 50.48
CA ALA A 972 -2.05 3.12 49.52
C ALA A 972 -1.22 3.42 48.26
N VAL A 973 0.09 3.64 48.41
CA VAL A 973 1.03 3.89 47.31
C VAL A 973 1.17 2.65 46.44
N THR A 974 1.44 1.47 47.00
CA THR A 974 1.61 0.24 46.21
C THR A 974 0.31 -0.19 45.53
N ILE A 975 -0.86 0.07 46.14
CA ILE A 975 -2.16 -0.12 45.50
C ILE A 975 -2.34 0.83 44.32
N PHE A 976 -2.05 2.12 44.49
CA PHE A 976 -2.17 3.12 43.43
C PHE A 976 -1.26 2.79 42.25
N VAL A 977 0.03 2.54 42.51
CA VAL A 977 1.01 2.24 41.47
C VAL A 977 0.66 0.94 40.74
N THR A 978 0.24 -0.12 41.45
CA THR A 978 -0.19 -1.38 40.79
C THR A 978 -1.35 -1.14 39.83
N LYS A 979 -2.38 -0.38 40.26
CA LYS A 979 -3.51 -0.04 39.39
C LYS A 979 -3.07 0.82 38.21
N PHE A 980 -2.22 1.82 38.46
CA PHE A 980 -1.72 2.72 37.42
C PHE A 980 -0.92 1.97 36.36
N VAL A 981 0.05 1.14 36.74
CA VAL A 981 0.90 0.39 35.80
C VAL A 981 0.08 -0.53 34.90
N ILE A 982 -0.90 -1.26 35.46
CA ILE A 982 -1.74 -2.17 34.66
C ILE A 982 -2.68 -1.39 33.73
N ILE A 983 -3.31 -0.29 34.22
CA ILE A 983 -4.17 0.56 33.39
C ILE A 983 -3.36 1.24 32.28
N TYR A 984 -2.16 1.74 32.60
CA TYR A 984 -1.26 2.36 31.63
C TYR A 984 -0.90 1.38 30.51
N PHE A 985 -0.52 0.14 30.86
CA PHE A 985 -0.29 -0.91 29.86
C PHE A 985 -1.54 -1.15 29.00
N SER A 986 -2.71 -1.30 29.63
CA SER A 986 -3.98 -1.50 28.92
C SER A 986 -4.26 -0.35 27.92
N LEU A 987 -4.17 0.91 28.37
CA LEU A 987 -4.39 2.08 27.51
C LEU A 987 -3.38 2.18 26.37
N CYS A 988 -2.09 1.93 26.63
CA CYS A 988 -1.08 1.94 25.58
C CYS A 988 -1.32 0.84 24.53
N SER A 989 -1.72 -0.35 24.97
CA SER A 989 -2.10 -1.46 24.09
C SER A 989 -3.33 -1.13 23.22
N LEU A 990 -4.25 -0.31 23.72
CA LEU A 990 -5.44 0.11 22.98
C LEU A 990 -5.13 1.23 21.97
N ILE A 991 -4.39 2.26 22.39
CA ILE A 991 -4.21 3.50 21.63
C ILE A 991 -3.06 3.39 20.62
N TYR A 992 -1.92 2.83 21.05
CA TYR A 992 -0.68 2.80 20.27
C TYR A 992 -0.34 1.42 19.74
N GLY A 993 -0.82 0.35 20.39
CA GLY A 993 -0.26 -0.99 20.16
C GLY A 993 -0.45 -1.55 18.75
N THR A 994 -1.44 -1.10 17.96
CA THR A 994 -1.55 -1.48 16.54
C THR A 994 -0.38 -0.94 15.70
N ARG A 995 0.15 0.24 16.03
CA ARG A 995 1.26 0.88 15.31
C ARG A 995 2.62 0.63 15.96
N HIS A 996 2.66 0.36 17.26
CA HIS A 996 3.90 0.13 18.01
C HIS A 996 3.86 -1.24 18.71
N LEU A 997 3.76 -2.33 17.95
CA LEU A 997 3.66 -3.68 18.53
C LEU A 997 4.88 -4.03 19.39
N PHE A 998 6.08 -3.61 18.99
CA PHE A 998 7.32 -3.78 19.76
C PHE A 998 7.20 -3.26 21.20
N TRP A 999 6.40 -2.20 21.42
CA TRP A 999 6.24 -1.54 22.70
C TRP A 999 5.53 -2.44 23.74
N LEU A 1000 4.70 -3.38 23.28
CA LEU A 1000 3.99 -4.32 24.16
C LEU A 1000 4.96 -5.17 25.01
N HIS A 1001 6.12 -5.53 24.46
CA HIS A 1001 7.16 -6.23 25.20
C HIS A 1001 7.74 -5.36 26.32
N TYR A 1002 8.07 -4.10 26.02
CA TYR A 1002 8.62 -3.16 26.99
C TYR A 1002 7.64 -2.85 28.12
N LEU A 1003 6.36 -2.65 27.80
CA LEU A 1003 5.29 -2.48 28.78
C LEU A 1003 5.13 -3.70 29.69
N PHE A 1004 5.23 -4.92 29.13
CA PHE A 1004 5.19 -6.14 29.91
C PHE A 1004 6.42 -6.31 30.81
N ASN A 1005 7.62 -5.99 30.33
CA ASN A 1005 8.82 -5.98 31.15
C ASN A 1005 8.73 -4.96 32.29
N PHE A 1006 8.15 -3.78 32.04
CA PHE A 1006 7.87 -2.77 33.06
C PHE A 1006 6.85 -3.27 34.11
N LEU A 1007 5.78 -3.95 33.68
CA LEU A 1007 4.85 -4.62 34.60
C LEU A 1007 5.56 -5.68 35.45
N CYS A 1008 6.41 -6.51 34.84
CA CYS A 1008 7.19 -7.51 35.57
C CYS A 1008 8.17 -6.87 36.58
N ALA A 1009 8.78 -5.74 36.22
CA ALA A 1009 9.65 -4.98 37.13
C ALA A 1009 8.87 -4.51 38.36
N TRP A 1010 7.67 -3.96 38.17
CA TRP A 1010 6.81 -3.56 39.28
C TRP A 1010 6.38 -4.75 40.17
N LEU A 1011 5.99 -5.88 39.56
CA LEU A 1011 5.65 -7.09 40.31
C LEU A 1011 6.83 -7.64 41.12
N LEU A 1012 8.05 -7.51 40.61
CA LEU A 1012 9.27 -7.84 41.36
C LEU A 1012 9.52 -6.89 42.53
N CYS A 1013 9.28 -5.58 42.36
CA CYS A 1013 9.39 -4.62 43.47
C CYS A 1013 8.49 -5.00 44.65
N LEU A 1014 7.25 -5.43 44.35
CA LEU A 1014 6.33 -5.92 45.39
C LEU A 1014 6.89 -7.16 46.10
N LEU A 1015 7.49 -8.11 45.35
CA LEU A 1015 8.12 -9.30 45.92
C LEU A 1015 9.32 -8.97 46.81
N LEU A 1016 10.17 -8.02 46.39
CA LEU A 1016 11.34 -7.58 47.15
C LEU A 1016 10.95 -6.90 48.47
N GLU A 1017 9.87 -6.13 48.47
CA GLU A 1017 9.31 -5.52 49.68
C GLU A 1017 8.89 -6.58 50.71
N ASP A 1018 8.23 -7.66 50.25
CA ASP A 1018 7.84 -8.78 51.12
C ASP A 1018 9.02 -9.64 51.59
N VAL A 1019 10.05 -9.81 50.74
CA VAL A 1019 11.33 -10.44 51.14
C VAL A 1019 11.97 -9.63 52.26
N TRP A 1020 12.02 -8.30 52.14
CA TRP A 1020 12.57 -7.41 53.17
C TRP A 1020 11.77 -7.51 54.47
N LYS A 1021 10.44 -7.60 54.37
CA LYS A 1021 9.54 -7.76 55.53
C LYS A 1021 9.50 -9.18 56.10
N LYS A 1022 10.22 -10.15 55.50
CA LYS A 1022 10.20 -11.60 55.85
C LYS A 1022 8.79 -12.22 55.81
N GLN A 1023 7.93 -11.74 54.91
CA GLN A 1023 6.52 -12.17 54.78
C GLN A 1023 6.26 -13.08 53.56
N VAL A 1024 7.31 -13.57 52.91
CA VAL A 1024 7.22 -14.37 51.67
C VAL A 1024 6.42 -15.65 51.89
N LYS A 1025 5.25 -15.73 51.26
CA LYS A 1025 4.42 -16.94 51.20
C LYS A 1025 4.93 -17.85 50.07
N ASN A 1026 5.28 -19.10 50.38
CA ASN A 1026 5.69 -20.10 49.39
C ASN A 1026 4.74 -21.30 49.42
N VAL A 1027 4.36 -21.78 48.22
CA VAL A 1027 3.45 -22.93 48.03
C VAL A 1027 3.94 -24.20 48.75
N THR A 1028 5.24 -24.35 48.97
CA THR A 1028 5.84 -25.51 49.66
C THR A 1028 5.76 -25.48 51.18
N MET A 1029 5.55 -24.30 51.79
CA MET A 1029 5.35 -24.22 53.25
C MET A 1029 4.05 -24.90 53.66
N PHE A 1030 3.00 -24.78 52.84
CA PHE A 1030 1.68 -25.38 53.05
C PHE A 1030 1.64 -26.89 52.81
N LYS A 1031 2.77 -27.51 52.45
CA LYS A 1031 2.89 -28.95 52.25
C LYS A 1031 3.46 -29.69 53.47
N LYS A 1032 4.00 -28.96 54.44
CA LYS A 1032 4.63 -29.51 55.66
C LYS A 1032 3.67 -29.62 56.86
N GLU A 1033 2.53 -28.93 56.83
CA GLU A 1033 1.57 -28.97 57.94
C GLU A 1033 0.67 -30.22 57.97
N ASP A 1034 0.69 -31.05 56.92
CA ASP A 1034 -0.14 -32.27 56.78
C ASP A 1034 0.56 -33.59 57.16
N THR A 1035 1.73 -33.57 57.81
CA THR A 1035 2.20 -34.79 58.51
C THR A 1035 1.60 -34.81 59.92
N PRO A 1036 0.71 -35.76 60.27
CA PRO A 1036 0.25 -35.88 61.64
C PRO A 1036 1.48 -36.09 62.53
N SER A 1037 1.66 -35.19 63.48
CA SER A 1037 2.63 -35.35 64.55
C SER A 1037 2.38 -36.70 65.21
N LYS A 1038 3.31 -37.64 65.02
CA LYS A 1038 3.47 -38.75 65.96
C LYS A 1038 3.88 -38.12 67.30
N LEU A 1039 2.89 -37.81 68.13
CA LEU A 1039 3.07 -37.63 69.56
C LEU A 1039 3.12 -39.02 70.20
N ASN A 1040 4.21 -39.26 70.93
CA ASN A 1040 4.33 -40.35 71.90
C ASN A 1040 3.31 -40.17 73.03
#